data_AF-A0A945WHX5-F1
#
_entry.id   AF-A0A945WHX5-F1
#
_cell.length_a   1.000
_cell.length_b   1.000
_cell.length_c   1.000
_cell.angle_alpha   90.00
_cell.angle_beta   90.00
_cell.angle_gamma   90.00
#
_symmetry.space_group_name_H-M   'P 1'
#
loop_
_entity.id
_entity.type
_entity.pdbx_description
1 polymer ?
#
loop_
_entity_poly.entity_id
_entity_poly.type
_entity_poly.pdbx_seq_one_letter_code
_entity_poly.pdbx_strand_id
1 'polypeptide(L)'
;MKNAILLLTVFATVLCTANAQKSKTGEDKKPVSLSGLSFRALGPALVSGRIIDLAVNPTNHDEFFVAAASGGVWKTTNHGTTFSPVFDAQGSYSIGCVSYDPSNPHTVWVGTGENNNQRSVAYGDGVYRSLDDGKSWKNMGLKSSEHIAKIIVHPEHSEIVYVAAYGPLWSAGGDRGIYKTVDGGENWERIHFVSEHTGFSDLWMDPRDPMTMYAAAHQRRRHVYTYLSGGPESTVYKTTDGGETWRKIAKGFPKSDLGRIALAISPVNPDVVYAMVEGYDKEHGGFYKSENRGESWNKQSDYYTSGNYYVELIPDPKDVDKVYSMDTWLHHTVDGGKTFKKTGEKSKHVDNHAMWVNPANTDHWLVGCDGGLYETFDGAANWKFFQNLNLTQFYRVAVDYDEPFYNVYGGTQDNNTIGGPSRTTNAHGISNFDWYVTRGGDGFEPAVDPTDPNIVYSQAQYGWLARFNKETGERVNIKPVERKGEDAYRWNWDAPLLISHHDNKRLYFSANKVFKSDSRGDAWDVVSEDLTQQIDRNKLEIMGTTWGPDAVALHKSTSIYGNLVAMDESPVQKELLYVGTDDGIIQRTEDLNAWTKLTSFPGVPSGTYVNDVKGDRFDANTVYAAFNNHKRGDFKPYILKSIDKGNSWVSITGDLPERGSVYSIAQDHVDKNLLFAGTEFGFYFSANAGKNWVKIGGGLPTIGVRDIDIQRRENDIVLASFGRGFYVLDDYSPLRTLGDSSNVAAHIYPIKDALTYNITNPLGTKGKASQGESFFTTPNPPIGATFTYFLKEKPKTNADSRRAGEKKIRKDGGKISYPSLDALKLEDVEAKPYLIFEITNEKGEVVRRFKESKAAKGINRTTWDFRLESSSPISLKQDDGGRYGSPDHGMLALPGKYSVSIYQFQDGKLSKIAGPTSFNIKRLHDGQISKADREALVAFVDDINVARNEMRGASEELNHLKKQIEFMSVAVLKTPSSEVSWLEELDQARKTLVDLEYSMWGDRTRGKREMESYPGIAGRIELVVYNVKSHTEAPTEGEKSSLKAATDEFAILKPQVASLQKSVNELSTKLKAAGSSYYRE
;
A
#
# COMPACT_ATOMS: atom_id res chain seq x y z
N MET A 1 -1.39 38.90 91.06
CA MET A 1 -2.65 39.45 90.52
C MET A 1 -2.92 38.79 89.18
N LYS A 2 -3.94 37.93 89.17
CA LYS A 2 -4.81 37.40 88.09
C LYS A 2 -4.13 37.11 86.72
N ASN A 3 -3.69 35.88 86.45
CA ASN A 3 -4.42 34.66 85.99
C ASN A 3 -4.33 34.53 84.45
N ALA A 4 -4.08 33.41 83.76
CA ALA A 4 -3.62 32.02 83.98
C ALA A 4 -3.75 31.36 82.56
N ILE A 5 -2.71 30.73 81.95
CA ILE A 5 -2.39 29.26 81.93
C ILE A 5 -3.47 28.43 81.19
N LEU A 6 -3.28 27.46 80.29
CA LEU A 6 -2.19 26.67 79.63
C LEU A 6 -2.92 25.86 78.51
N LEU A 7 -2.32 25.30 77.45
CA LEU A 7 -1.50 24.09 77.54
C LEU A 7 -0.57 23.88 76.31
N LEU A 8 0.69 23.56 76.64
CA LEU A 8 1.79 23.00 75.85
C LEU A 8 1.46 21.58 75.30
N THR A 9 2.16 20.89 74.40
CA THR A 9 3.61 20.77 74.07
C THR A 9 3.73 19.93 72.76
N VAL A 10 4.41 20.38 71.69
CA VAL A 10 5.80 20.08 71.23
C VAL A 10 6.16 18.60 70.95
N PHE A 11 6.49 18.30 69.69
CA PHE A 11 7.63 17.44 69.33
C PHE A 11 8.27 17.90 68.00
N ALA A 12 9.56 18.23 68.04
CA ALA A 12 10.45 18.44 66.89
C ALA A 12 10.89 17.08 66.31
N THR A 13 11.20 16.90 65.03
CA THR A 13 12.57 17.08 64.48
C THR A 13 12.68 16.59 63.02
N VAL A 14 13.74 17.07 62.35
CA VAL A 14 14.42 16.59 61.13
C VAL A 14 13.84 16.99 59.76
N LEU A 15 14.21 18.19 59.31
CA LEU A 15 14.36 18.51 57.89
C LEU A 15 15.67 17.90 57.36
N CYS A 16 15.56 16.79 56.61
CA CYS A 16 16.62 16.37 55.69
C CYS A 16 16.42 17.09 54.35
N THR A 17 17.27 18.07 54.07
CA THR A 17 17.43 18.65 52.73
C THR A 17 18.15 17.64 51.84
N ALA A 18 17.38 16.78 51.16
CA ALA A 18 17.91 16.01 50.03
C ALA A 18 17.95 16.92 48.80
N ASN A 19 19.16 17.40 48.47
CA ASN A 19 19.48 17.98 47.18
C ASN A 19 19.23 16.90 46.10
N ALA A 20 18.03 16.89 45.53
CA ALA A 20 17.76 16.14 44.30
C ALA A 20 18.50 16.83 43.15
N GLN A 21 19.77 16.48 42.97
CA GLN A 21 20.43 16.62 41.67
C GLN A 21 19.54 15.89 40.66
N LYS A 22 18.86 16.64 39.79
CA LYS A 22 18.32 16.10 38.54
C LYS A 22 19.49 15.50 37.77
N SER A 23 19.68 14.18 37.89
CA SER A 23 20.54 13.46 36.98
C SER A 23 19.91 13.58 35.59
N LYS A 24 20.55 14.36 34.72
CA LYS A 24 20.41 14.18 33.27
C LYS A 24 21.08 12.84 32.93
N THR A 25 20.43 11.74 33.27
CA THR A 25 20.80 10.39 32.85
C THR A 25 19.64 9.85 32.03
N GLY A 26 19.78 10.01 30.73
CA GLY A 26 18.78 9.73 29.72
C GLY A 26 19.06 10.64 28.53
N GLU A 27 20.17 10.42 27.82
CA GLU A 27 20.19 10.80 26.41
C GLU A 27 18.98 10.10 25.79
N ASP A 28 18.04 10.85 25.23
CA ASP A 28 17.00 10.32 24.36
C ASP A 28 17.69 9.52 23.25
N LYS A 29 17.80 8.19 23.45
CA LYS A 29 18.32 7.28 22.44
C LYS A 29 17.34 7.38 21.28
N LYS A 30 17.75 8.08 20.23
CA LYS A 30 16.98 8.12 18.98
C LYS A 30 16.56 6.70 18.60
N PRO A 31 15.29 6.46 18.27
CA PRO A 31 14.81 5.13 17.92
C PRO A 31 15.65 4.58 16.75
N VAL A 32 15.93 3.27 16.80
CA VAL A 32 16.60 2.56 15.71
C VAL A 32 15.79 2.78 14.43
N SER A 33 16.44 3.16 13.33
CA SER A 33 15.75 3.28 12.04
C SER A 33 15.32 1.90 11.56
N LEU A 34 14.05 1.77 11.18
CA LEU A 34 13.43 0.50 10.75
C LEU A 34 13.15 0.48 9.25
N SER A 35 13.79 1.35 8.46
CA SER A 35 13.46 1.50 7.03
C SER A 35 13.69 0.24 6.18
N GLY A 36 14.50 -0.72 6.66
CA GLY A 36 14.66 -2.03 6.00
C GLY A 36 13.47 -2.99 6.20
N LEU A 37 12.57 -2.71 7.15
CA LEU A 37 11.29 -3.39 7.28
C LEU A 37 10.26 -2.62 6.46
N SER A 38 9.95 -3.14 5.28
CA SER A 38 9.01 -2.53 4.35
C SER A 38 7.83 -3.44 4.09
N PHE A 39 6.64 -2.90 4.16
CA PHE A 39 5.43 -3.52 3.65
C PHE A 39 5.51 -3.60 2.12
N ARG A 40 4.95 -4.68 1.57
CA ARG A 40 4.64 -4.80 0.15
C ARG A 40 3.12 -4.76 -0.05
N ALA A 41 2.66 -4.00 -1.03
CA ALA A 41 1.26 -4.02 -1.44
C ALA A 41 0.94 -5.35 -2.13
N LEU A 42 -0.17 -5.98 -1.75
CA LEU A 42 -0.66 -7.22 -2.35
C LEU A 42 -1.73 -6.95 -3.41
N GLY A 43 -2.46 -5.82 -3.29
CA GLY A 43 -3.68 -5.56 -4.06
C GLY A 43 -4.91 -6.15 -3.36
N PRO A 44 -5.93 -6.60 -4.12
CA PRO A 44 -6.08 -6.50 -5.57
C PRO A 44 -6.63 -5.15 -6.03
N ALA A 45 -6.52 -4.87 -7.33
CA ALA A 45 -7.27 -3.81 -8.01
C ALA A 45 -8.54 -4.34 -8.71
N LEU A 46 -8.87 -5.62 -8.51
CA LEU A 46 -10.00 -6.34 -9.11
C LEU A 46 -11.33 -5.59 -9.02
N VAL A 47 -11.58 -4.96 -7.87
CA VAL A 47 -12.82 -4.22 -7.58
C VAL A 47 -12.59 -2.72 -7.37
N SER A 48 -11.33 -2.27 -7.36
CA SER A 48 -10.93 -0.91 -7.04
C SER A 48 -11.65 -0.39 -5.77
N GLY A 49 -12.04 0.89 -5.71
CA GLY A 49 -12.79 1.45 -4.58
C GLY A 49 -13.44 2.80 -4.90
N ARG A 50 -14.08 3.41 -3.90
CA ARG A 50 -14.90 4.62 -4.07
C ARG A 50 -14.12 5.83 -4.60
N ILE A 51 -14.53 6.29 -5.78
CA ILE A 51 -14.10 7.57 -6.39
C ILE A 51 -15.17 8.63 -6.11
N ILE A 52 -14.77 9.78 -5.59
CA ILE A 52 -15.69 10.86 -5.21
C ILE A 52 -15.57 12.13 -6.05
N ASP A 53 -14.49 12.30 -6.80
CA ASP A 53 -14.30 13.49 -7.63
C ASP A 53 -13.23 13.25 -8.70
N LEU A 54 -13.30 14.02 -9.78
CA LEU A 54 -12.41 13.98 -10.93
C LEU A 54 -12.06 15.40 -11.37
N ALA A 55 -10.78 15.66 -11.61
CA ALA A 55 -10.35 16.89 -12.27
C ALA A 55 -9.67 16.54 -13.60
N VAL A 56 -10.35 16.83 -14.72
CA VAL A 56 -9.83 16.60 -16.08
C VAL A 56 -9.22 17.88 -16.62
N ASN A 57 -8.00 17.81 -17.17
CA ASN A 57 -7.31 18.99 -17.67
C ASN A 57 -8.06 19.53 -18.90
N PRO A 58 -8.53 20.80 -18.88
CA PRO A 58 -9.41 21.34 -19.93
C PRO A 58 -8.72 21.50 -21.29
N THR A 59 -7.38 21.45 -21.34
CA THR A 59 -6.59 21.60 -22.57
C THR A 59 -6.02 20.28 -23.08
N ASN A 60 -5.93 19.26 -22.23
CA ASN A 60 -5.46 17.92 -22.56
C ASN A 60 -6.22 16.85 -21.76
N HIS A 61 -7.28 16.29 -22.32
CA HIS A 61 -8.12 15.33 -21.60
C HIS A 61 -7.43 13.98 -21.30
N ASP A 62 -6.23 13.71 -21.85
CA ASP A 62 -5.41 12.54 -21.48
C ASP A 62 -4.79 12.68 -20.07
N GLU A 63 -4.83 13.89 -19.50
CA GLU A 63 -4.32 14.23 -18.18
C GLU A 63 -5.47 14.53 -17.21
N PHE A 64 -5.56 13.72 -16.15
CA PHE A 64 -6.58 13.96 -15.11
C PHE A 64 -6.16 13.41 -13.75
N PHE A 65 -6.76 14.00 -12.72
CA PHE A 65 -6.68 13.54 -11.34
C PHE A 65 -7.93 12.77 -10.94
N VAL A 66 -7.73 11.75 -10.12
CA VAL A 66 -8.77 10.93 -9.51
C VAL A 66 -8.67 11.09 -8.00
N ALA A 67 -9.75 11.52 -7.37
CA ALA A 67 -9.86 11.63 -5.91
C ALA A 67 -10.64 10.45 -5.35
N ALA A 68 -9.98 9.64 -4.52
CA ALA A 68 -10.63 8.53 -3.82
C ALA A 68 -11.18 8.99 -2.47
N ALA A 69 -12.37 8.51 -2.09
CA ALA A 69 -12.91 8.72 -0.73
C ALA A 69 -11.93 8.28 0.36
N SER A 70 -11.20 7.20 0.08
CA SER A 70 -10.08 6.70 0.87
C SER A 70 -9.05 6.08 -0.07
N GLY A 71 -7.80 6.54 0.00
CA GLY A 71 -6.72 6.07 -0.90
C GLY A 71 -5.99 7.19 -1.64
N GLY A 72 -6.22 8.45 -1.25
CA GLY A 72 -5.49 9.62 -1.72
C GLY A 72 -5.90 10.11 -3.11
N VAL A 73 -5.00 10.85 -3.74
CA VAL A 73 -5.16 11.41 -5.09
C VAL A 73 -4.21 10.71 -6.05
N TRP A 74 -4.72 10.39 -7.23
CA TRP A 74 -4.00 9.72 -8.30
C TRP A 74 -3.98 10.59 -9.55
N LYS A 75 -2.89 10.54 -10.31
CA LYS A 75 -2.76 11.24 -11.59
C LYS A 75 -2.50 10.25 -12.73
N THR A 76 -3.09 10.52 -13.89
CA THR A 76 -2.64 9.97 -15.16
C THR A 76 -2.21 11.08 -16.12
N THR A 77 -1.33 10.73 -17.05
CA THR A 77 -0.86 11.60 -18.15
C THR A 77 -0.94 10.90 -19.51
N ASN A 78 -1.59 9.74 -19.55
CA ASN A 78 -1.69 8.88 -20.72
C ASN A 78 -3.05 8.16 -20.76
N HIS A 79 -4.10 8.92 -20.43
CA HIS A 79 -5.50 8.49 -20.54
C HIS A 79 -5.83 7.22 -19.75
N GLY A 80 -5.26 7.12 -18.54
CA GLY A 80 -5.46 6.02 -17.61
C GLY A 80 -4.77 4.70 -17.98
N THR A 81 -3.89 4.69 -18.99
CA THR A 81 -3.01 3.54 -19.26
C THR A 81 -2.17 3.20 -18.02
N THR A 82 -1.72 4.23 -17.31
CA THR A 82 -1.08 4.14 -15.99
C THR A 82 -1.58 5.23 -15.05
N PHE A 83 -1.65 4.92 -13.76
CA PHE A 83 -1.90 5.89 -12.70
C PHE A 83 -0.75 5.93 -11.69
N SER A 84 -0.43 7.12 -11.21
CA SER A 84 0.56 7.34 -10.14
C SER A 84 -0.12 7.93 -8.91
N PRO A 85 0.09 7.39 -7.70
CA PRO A 85 -0.36 8.05 -6.48
C PRO A 85 0.50 9.29 -6.25
N VAL A 86 -0.14 10.44 -6.07
CA VAL A 86 0.54 11.74 -5.91
C VAL A 86 0.37 12.32 -4.50
N PHE A 87 -0.36 11.62 -3.62
CA PHE A 87 -0.73 12.11 -2.29
C PHE A 87 -0.33 11.18 -1.12
N ASP A 88 0.36 10.07 -1.40
CA ASP A 88 0.67 9.00 -0.42
C ASP A 88 1.47 9.46 0.82
N ALA A 89 2.20 10.59 0.72
CA ALA A 89 3.03 11.16 1.78
C ALA A 89 2.37 12.29 2.59
N GLN A 90 1.13 12.67 2.27
CA GLN A 90 0.44 13.78 2.94
C GLN A 90 -0.23 13.34 4.25
N GLY A 91 -0.73 14.31 5.02
CA GLY A 91 -1.32 14.08 6.35
C GLY A 91 -2.68 13.39 6.34
N SER A 92 -3.36 13.35 5.19
CA SER A 92 -4.65 12.69 5.01
C SER A 92 -4.65 11.80 3.77
N TYR A 93 -5.51 10.77 3.79
CA TYR A 93 -5.75 9.83 2.70
C TYR A 93 -7.20 9.85 2.22
N SER A 94 -8.07 10.57 2.94
CA SER A 94 -9.47 10.76 2.60
C SER A 94 -9.61 12.07 1.85
N ILE A 95 -10.23 12.05 0.69
CA ILE A 95 -10.37 13.21 -0.18
C ILE A 95 -11.84 13.55 -0.34
N GLY A 96 -12.16 14.85 -0.31
CA GLY A 96 -13.50 15.38 -0.52
C GLY A 96 -13.69 16.05 -1.88
N CYS A 97 -12.63 16.66 -2.44
CA CYS A 97 -12.65 17.22 -3.79
C CYS A 97 -11.23 17.45 -4.35
N VAL A 98 -11.12 17.55 -5.67
CA VAL A 98 -9.91 17.94 -6.40
C VAL A 98 -10.27 18.93 -7.51
N SER A 99 -9.46 19.97 -7.70
CA SER A 99 -9.76 21.01 -8.69
C SER A 99 -8.50 21.55 -9.34
N TYR A 100 -8.55 21.72 -10.67
CA TYR A 100 -7.56 22.51 -11.39
C TYR A 100 -7.81 24.00 -11.16
N ASP A 101 -6.74 24.77 -11.18
CA ASP A 101 -6.83 26.18 -11.51
C ASP A 101 -7.17 26.33 -13.02
N PRO A 102 -8.31 26.97 -13.37
CA PRO A 102 -8.75 27.09 -14.75
C PRO A 102 -7.80 27.92 -15.63
N SER A 103 -7.00 28.80 -15.04
CA SER A 103 -6.04 29.65 -15.73
C SER A 103 -4.62 29.07 -15.79
N ASN A 104 -4.33 28.07 -14.95
CA ASN A 104 -3.02 27.43 -14.87
C ASN A 104 -3.13 25.96 -14.45
N PRO A 105 -3.19 25.00 -15.40
CA PRO A 105 -3.38 23.58 -15.08
C PRO A 105 -2.22 22.94 -14.31
N HIS A 106 -1.07 23.62 -14.12
CA HIS A 106 -0.01 23.15 -13.23
C HIS A 106 -0.34 23.33 -11.74
N THR A 107 -1.29 24.22 -11.43
CA THR A 107 -1.80 24.45 -10.08
C THR A 107 -3.02 23.59 -9.81
N VAL A 108 -2.96 22.81 -8.74
CA VAL A 108 -4.02 21.88 -8.35
C VAL A 108 -4.32 22.05 -6.87
N TRP A 109 -5.60 22.05 -6.54
CA TRP A 109 -6.11 22.14 -5.18
C TRP A 109 -6.81 20.85 -4.78
N VAL A 110 -6.60 20.43 -3.54
CA VAL A 110 -7.21 19.22 -2.97
C VAL A 110 -7.84 19.57 -1.63
N GLY A 111 -9.13 19.27 -1.50
CA GLY A 111 -9.85 19.30 -0.23
C GLY A 111 -9.85 17.92 0.40
N THR A 112 -9.35 17.78 1.63
CA THR A 112 -9.32 16.48 2.33
C THR A 112 -10.58 16.22 3.15
N GLY A 113 -10.85 14.94 3.39
CA GLY A 113 -12.02 14.40 4.08
C GLY A 113 -13.21 14.23 3.16
N GLU A 114 -13.64 12.98 2.97
CA GLU A 114 -14.81 12.62 2.17
C GLU A 114 -16.02 13.45 2.60
N ASN A 115 -16.63 14.18 1.66
CA ASN A 115 -17.72 15.11 1.94
C ASN A 115 -19.09 14.43 2.03
N ASN A 116 -19.17 13.11 1.83
CA ASN A 116 -20.37 12.33 2.07
C ASN A 116 -20.65 12.13 3.57
N ASN A 117 -21.86 11.64 3.90
CA ASN A 117 -22.31 11.52 5.29
C ASN A 117 -22.37 10.05 5.75
N GLN A 118 -21.45 9.20 5.29
CA GLN A 118 -21.42 7.76 5.60
C GLN A 118 -20.92 7.40 7.00
N ARG A 119 -21.22 6.17 7.44
CA ARG A 119 -20.66 5.59 8.67
C ARG A 119 -19.17 5.27 8.58
N SER A 120 -18.65 5.12 7.35
CA SER A 120 -17.28 4.72 7.05
C SER A 120 -16.40 5.89 6.60
N VAL A 121 -16.93 7.12 6.50
CA VAL A 121 -16.13 8.28 6.07
C VAL A 121 -14.97 8.52 7.03
N ALA A 122 -13.81 8.74 6.46
CA ALA A 122 -12.62 9.21 7.17
C ALA A 122 -12.57 10.74 7.15
N TYR A 123 -11.74 11.31 8.02
CA TYR A 123 -11.61 12.75 8.20
C TYR A 123 -10.31 13.29 7.60
N GLY A 124 -10.40 14.50 7.07
CA GLY A 124 -9.31 15.27 6.49
C GLY A 124 -8.52 16.10 7.50
N ASP A 125 -7.51 16.79 6.99
CA ASP A 125 -6.70 17.78 7.70
C ASP A 125 -6.58 19.10 6.90
N GLY A 126 -7.59 19.41 6.09
CA GLY A 126 -7.78 20.71 5.44
C GLY A 126 -7.53 20.73 3.94
N VAL A 127 -7.03 21.85 3.44
CA VAL A 127 -6.82 22.12 2.01
C VAL A 127 -5.34 21.99 1.64
N TYR A 128 -5.04 21.43 0.49
CA TYR A 128 -3.69 21.34 -0.06
C TYR A 128 -3.61 22.00 -1.43
N ARG A 129 -2.43 22.55 -1.73
CA ARG A 129 -2.09 23.12 -3.04
C ARG A 129 -0.80 22.49 -3.59
N SER A 130 -0.82 22.13 -4.86
CA SER A 130 0.36 21.84 -5.67
C SER A 130 0.54 22.95 -6.71
N LEU A 131 1.78 23.29 -7.02
CA LEU A 131 2.18 24.22 -8.10
C LEU A 131 2.98 23.51 -9.21
N ASP A 132 3.06 22.18 -9.13
CA ASP A 132 3.94 21.35 -9.95
C ASP A 132 3.25 20.04 -10.35
N ASP A 133 1.97 20.13 -10.74
CA ASP A 133 1.23 19.01 -11.30
C ASP A 133 1.01 17.84 -10.32
N GLY A 134 0.96 18.13 -9.03
CA GLY A 134 0.78 17.16 -7.95
C GLY A 134 2.08 16.48 -7.49
N LYS A 135 3.26 16.91 -7.98
CA LYS A 135 4.55 16.31 -7.54
C LYS A 135 4.90 16.68 -6.10
N SER A 136 4.51 17.87 -5.66
CA SER A 136 4.63 18.32 -4.28
C SER A 136 3.37 19.07 -3.83
N TRP A 137 3.12 19.04 -2.51
CA TRP A 137 1.92 19.62 -1.91
C TRP A 137 2.28 20.42 -0.67
N LYS A 138 1.56 21.52 -0.45
CA LYS A 138 1.57 22.31 0.78
C LYS A 138 0.18 22.31 1.39
N ASN A 139 0.06 21.95 2.67
CA ASN A 139 -1.18 22.14 3.43
C ASN A 139 -1.39 23.64 3.67
N MET A 140 -2.52 24.16 3.22
CA MET A 140 -2.89 25.58 3.20
C MET A 140 -3.83 25.98 4.34
N GLY A 141 -4.19 25.08 5.26
CA GLY A 141 -5.06 25.39 6.41
C GLY A 141 -6.45 24.77 6.34
N LEU A 142 -7.40 25.33 7.11
CA LEU A 142 -8.74 24.77 7.37
C LEU A 142 -8.71 23.36 7.98
N LYS A 143 -7.72 23.12 8.85
CA LYS A 143 -7.39 21.79 9.41
C LYS A 143 -8.50 21.20 10.28
N SER A 144 -9.37 22.05 10.83
CA SER A 144 -10.49 21.62 11.66
C SER A 144 -11.81 21.54 10.90
N SER A 145 -11.78 21.69 9.56
CA SER A 145 -12.96 21.46 8.75
C SER A 145 -13.32 19.97 8.71
N GLU A 146 -12.32 19.08 8.77
CA GLU A 146 -12.44 17.62 8.62
C GLU A 146 -13.01 17.15 7.28
N HIS A 147 -13.86 17.93 6.60
CA HIS A 147 -14.49 17.60 5.33
C HIS A 147 -14.60 18.87 4.48
N ILE A 148 -13.85 18.90 3.38
CA ILE A 148 -13.92 19.97 2.39
C ILE A 148 -14.81 19.52 1.23
N ALA A 149 -15.93 20.22 1.02
CA ALA A 149 -16.90 19.80 0.02
C ALA A 149 -16.52 20.23 -1.40
N LYS A 150 -15.99 21.45 -1.55
CA LYS A 150 -15.69 22.04 -2.87
C LYS A 150 -14.66 23.14 -2.78
N ILE A 151 -13.85 23.27 -3.83
CA ILE A 151 -12.88 24.36 -4.02
C ILE A 151 -13.16 24.98 -5.39
N ILE A 152 -13.23 26.31 -5.46
CA ILE A 152 -13.35 27.05 -6.72
C ILE A 152 -12.22 28.07 -6.78
N VAL A 153 -11.47 28.05 -7.87
CA VAL A 153 -10.44 29.05 -8.18
C VAL A 153 -11.04 30.09 -9.11
N HIS A 154 -10.76 31.36 -8.86
CA HIS A 154 -11.24 32.45 -9.71
C HIS A 154 -10.69 32.30 -11.15
N PRO A 155 -11.50 32.48 -12.20
CA PRO A 155 -11.12 32.14 -13.58
C PRO A 155 -9.95 32.98 -14.15
N GLU A 156 -9.77 34.19 -13.62
CA GLU A 156 -8.74 35.13 -14.10
C GLU A 156 -7.65 35.44 -13.05
N HIS A 157 -7.80 34.94 -11.81
CA HIS A 157 -6.95 35.32 -10.66
C HIS A 157 -6.66 34.10 -9.77
N SER A 158 -5.61 33.33 -10.10
CA SER A 158 -5.20 32.11 -9.41
C SER A 158 -5.05 32.21 -7.88
N GLU A 159 -4.76 33.42 -7.38
CA GLU A 159 -4.59 33.71 -5.96
C GLU A 159 -5.93 33.82 -5.21
N ILE A 160 -7.03 34.04 -5.93
CA ILE A 160 -8.38 34.14 -5.35
C ILE A 160 -9.04 32.76 -5.39
N VAL A 161 -9.25 32.18 -4.21
CA VAL A 161 -9.83 30.83 -4.07
C VAL A 161 -10.93 30.84 -3.03
N TYR A 162 -12.00 30.11 -3.33
CA TYR A 162 -13.16 29.92 -2.48
C TYR A 162 -13.29 28.46 -2.06
N VAL A 163 -13.62 28.23 -0.80
CA VAL A 163 -13.75 26.88 -0.23
C VAL A 163 -15.09 26.73 0.47
N ALA A 164 -15.86 25.73 0.06
CA ALA A 164 -17.03 25.25 0.79
C ALA A 164 -16.56 24.28 1.88
N ALA A 165 -16.39 24.80 3.09
CA ALA A 165 -15.93 24.05 4.24
C ALA A 165 -17.15 23.46 4.96
N TYR A 166 -17.34 22.15 4.84
CA TYR A 166 -18.54 21.46 5.31
C TYR A 166 -18.50 21.23 6.83
N GLY A 167 -17.30 21.11 7.37
CA GLY A 167 -17.08 20.92 8.79
C GLY A 167 -17.25 19.49 9.28
N PRO A 168 -16.99 19.27 10.58
CA PRO A 168 -17.07 17.97 11.22
C PRO A 168 -18.42 17.30 11.01
N LEU A 169 -18.43 16.00 10.72
CA LEU A 169 -19.68 15.22 10.67
C LEU A 169 -20.14 14.80 12.08
N TRP A 170 -19.17 14.57 12.96
CA TRP A 170 -19.37 13.88 14.24
C TRP A 170 -19.48 14.84 15.44
N SER A 171 -19.14 16.12 15.27
CA SER A 171 -19.08 17.13 16.33
C SER A 171 -19.55 18.51 15.83
N ALA A 172 -19.81 19.41 16.78
CA ALA A 172 -20.13 20.81 16.49
C ALA A 172 -18.84 21.63 16.28
N GLY A 173 -18.95 22.84 15.75
CA GLY A 173 -17.82 23.74 15.51
C GLY A 173 -16.97 23.38 14.27
N GLY A 174 -15.64 23.46 14.44
CA GLY A 174 -14.65 23.30 13.37
C GLY A 174 -14.65 24.44 12.34
N ASP A 175 -13.84 24.29 11.30
CA ASP A 175 -13.81 25.23 10.17
C ASP A 175 -15.03 24.98 9.26
N ARG A 176 -16.22 25.42 9.70
CA ARG A 176 -17.46 25.47 8.92
C ARG A 176 -17.65 26.83 8.28
N GLY A 177 -18.12 26.86 7.04
CA GLY A 177 -18.50 28.08 6.34
C GLY A 177 -18.03 28.12 4.89
N ILE A 178 -18.19 29.29 4.26
CA ILE A 178 -17.52 29.61 3.01
C ILE A 178 -16.29 30.44 3.36
N TYR A 179 -15.13 30.00 2.87
CA TYR A 179 -13.87 30.70 3.05
C TYR A 179 -13.38 31.27 1.73
N LYS A 180 -12.72 32.43 1.80
CA LYS A 180 -12.06 33.09 0.68
C LYS A 180 -10.60 33.35 1.04
N THR A 181 -9.72 33.20 0.06
CA THR A 181 -8.36 33.72 0.11
C THR A 181 -8.13 34.61 -1.11
N VAL A 182 -7.21 35.56 -0.99
CA VAL A 182 -6.75 36.44 -2.09
C VAL A 182 -5.22 36.44 -2.22
N ASP A 183 -4.54 35.57 -1.46
CA ASP A 183 -3.08 35.43 -1.44
C ASP A 183 -2.64 33.99 -1.76
N GLY A 184 -3.51 33.24 -2.46
CA GLY A 184 -3.25 31.86 -2.83
C GLY A 184 -3.24 30.92 -1.62
N GLY A 185 -4.07 31.18 -0.62
CA GLY A 185 -4.34 30.30 0.52
C GLY A 185 -3.37 30.45 1.68
N GLU A 186 -2.56 31.50 1.73
CA GLU A 186 -1.72 31.79 2.91
C GLU A 186 -2.59 32.25 4.08
N ASN A 187 -3.64 33.02 3.79
CA ASN A 187 -4.66 33.42 4.75
C ASN A 187 -6.08 33.11 4.22
N TRP A 188 -6.97 32.75 5.13
CA TRP A 188 -8.37 32.44 4.84
C TRP A 188 -9.30 33.34 5.66
N GLU A 189 -10.24 33.99 4.98
CA GLU A 189 -11.33 34.75 5.59
C GLU A 189 -12.63 33.94 5.52
N ARG A 190 -13.34 33.80 6.64
CA ARG A 190 -14.67 33.19 6.66
C ARG A 190 -15.72 34.21 6.25
N ILE A 191 -16.08 34.21 4.98
CA ILE A 191 -17.00 35.18 4.37
C ILE A 191 -18.49 34.80 4.56
N HIS A 192 -18.79 33.54 4.91
CA HIS A 192 -20.15 33.15 5.25
C HIS A 192 -20.19 32.02 6.29
N PHE A 193 -21.05 32.14 7.29
CA PHE A 193 -21.25 31.19 8.38
C PHE A 193 -22.73 31.14 8.77
N VAL A 194 -23.26 29.95 9.00
CA VAL A 194 -24.65 29.74 9.43
C VAL A 194 -24.68 29.43 10.93
N SER A 195 -24.10 28.31 11.34
CA SER A 195 -24.04 27.87 12.74
C SER A 195 -22.94 26.84 12.98
N GLU A 196 -22.76 26.42 14.23
CA GLU A 196 -21.87 25.33 14.60
C GLU A 196 -22.38 23.92 14.22
N HIS A 197 -23.52 23.80 13.54
CA HIS A 197 -24.09 22.53 13.04
C HIS A 197 -24.30 22.51 11.53
N THR A 198 -24.08 23.64 10.86
CA THR A 198 -24.43 23.85 9.46
C THR A 198 -23.23 24.36 8.68
N GLY A 199 -22.74 23.53 7.75
CA GLY A 199 -21.68 23.86 6.80
C GLY A 199 -22.21 23.91 5.38
N PHE A 200 -21.30 24.06 4.40
CA PHE A 200 -21.67 24.14 2.99
C PHE A 200 -21.26 22.88 2.25
N SER A 201 -22.24 22.22 1.62
CA SER A 201 -22.05 20.99 0.85
C SER A 201 -21.78 21.22 -0.63
N ASP A 202 -22.06 22.44 -1.11
CA ASP A 202 -21.86 22.80 -2.51
C ASP A 202 -21.67 24.32 -2.66
N LEU A 203 -20.96 24.70 -3.72
CA LEU A 203 -20.65 26.08 -4.12
C LEU A 203 -20.50 26.12 -5.63
N TRP A 204 -21.05 27.14 -6.27
CA TRP A 204 -20.95 27.35 -7.73
C TRP A 204 -20.74 28.82 -8.04
N MET A 205 -19.89 29.09 -9.03
CA MET A 205 -19.59 30.42 -9.55
C MET A 205 -20.18 30.54 -10.95
N ASP A 206 -20.89 31.63 -11.24
CA ASP A 206 -21.38 31.92 -12.60
C ASP A 206 -20.17 32.15 -13.51
N PRO A 207 -19.96 31.35 -14.57
CA PRO A 207 -18.76 31.43 -15.41
C PRO A 207 -18.65 32.74 -16.20
N ARG A 208 -19.74 33.53 -16.27
CA ARG A 208 -19.77 34.84 -16.95
C ARG A 208 -19.48 35.99 -15.99
N ASP A 209 -19.66 35.77 -14.69
CA ASP A 209 -19.60 36.79 -13.64
C ASP A 209 -19.13 36.15 -12.33
N PRO A 210 -17.82 36.17 -12.04
CA PRO A 210 -17.24 35.61 -10.82
C PRO A 210 -17.76 36.25 -9.52
N MET A 211 -18.45 37.39 -9.59
CA MET A 211 -19.08 38.02 -8.43
C MET A 211 -20.41 37.36 -8.04
N THR A 212 -21.03 36.62 -8.96
CA THR A 212 -22.25 35.86 -8.70
C THR A 212 -21.93 34.43 -8.34
N MET A 213 -22.28 34.01 -7.12
CA MET A 213 -22.11 32.63 -6.64
C MET A 213 -23.34 32.11 -5.91
N TYR A 214 -23.49 30.79 -5.88
CA TYR A 214 -24.57 30.05 -5.23
C TYR A 214 -23.99 29.01 -4.29
N ALA A 215 -24.56 28.86 -3.10
CA ALA A 215 -24.07 27.91 -2.11
C ALA A 215 -25.21 27.16 -1.43
N ALA A 216 -24.99 25.88 -1.13
CA ALA A 216 -25.94 25.03 -0.41
C ALA A 216 -25.46 24.81 1.03
N ALA A 217 -26.20 25.36 1.99
CA ALA A 217 -25.99 25.09 3.41
C ALA A 217 -26.72 23.79 3.80
N HIS A 218 -26.07 22.94 4.59
CA HIS A 218 -26.64 21.67 5.05
C HIS A 218 -26.36 21.45 6.53
N GLN A 219 -27.44 21.39 7.31
CA GLN A 219 -27.43 21.05 8.72
C GLN A 219 -27.42 19.53 8.87
N ARG A 220 -26.34 18.96 9.45
CA ARG A 220 -26.19 17.51 9.58
C ARG A 220 -25.52 17.07 10.87
N ARG A 221 -25.87 15.87 11.32
CA ARG A 221 -25.13 15.17 12.38
C ARG A 221 -25.15 13.68 12.16
N ARG A 222 -24.03 13.03 12.44
CA ARG A 222 -23.96 11.58 12.56
C ARG A 222 -23.30 11.20 13.87
N HIS A 223 -23.74 10.06 14.41
CA HIS A 223 -23.09 9.33 15.50
C HIS A 223 -23.17 7.83 15.19
N VAL A 224 -22.57 6.98 16.02
CA VAL A 224 -22.72 5.52 15.91
C VAL A 224 -24.20 5.11 15.85
N TYR A 225 -25.04 5.73 16.69
CA TYR A 225 -26.43 5.35 16.89
C TYR A 225 -27.42 6.03 15.92
N THR A 226 -27.01 7.04 15.16
CA THR A 226 -27.94 7.83 14.34
C THR A 226 -27.29 8.55 13.15
N TYR A 227 -28.13 8.87 12.18
CA TYR A 227 -27.87 9.84 11.13
C TYR A 227 -29.05 10.82 11.06
N LEU A 228 -28.75 12.11 10.94
CA LEU A 228 -29.69 13.20 10.68
C LEU A 228 -29.18 14.00 9.49
N SER A 229 -29.98 14.01 8.42
CA SER A 229 -29.63 14.55 7.09
C SER A 229 -30.32 15.88 6.81
N GLY A 230 -30.61 16.69 7.82
CA GLY A 230 -31.30 17.95 7.58
C GLY A 230 -31.82 18.62 8.84
N GLY A 231 -32.38 19.81 8.65
CA GLY A 231 -32.92 20.65 9.70
C GLY A 231 -33.29 22.04 9.16
N PRO A 232 -33.76 22.95 10.02
CA PRO A 232 -34.28 24.26 9.63
C PRO A 232 -33.22 25.21 9.03
N GLU A 233 -31.93 24.91 9.20
CA GLU A 233 -30.83 25.72 8.69
C GLU A 233 -30.37 25.33 7.28
N SER A 234 -30.81 24.17 6.77
CA SER A 234 -30.49 23.73 5.39
C SER A 234 -31.23 24.59 4.37
N THR A 235 -30.50 25.25 3.48
CA THR A 235 -31.08 26.14 2.46
C THR A 235 -30.05 26.53 1.40
N VAL A 236 -30.47 27.34 0.42
CA VAL A 236 -29.61 27.88 -0.65
C VAL A 236 -29.40 29.38 -0.50
N TYR A 237 -28.17 29.82 -0.73
CA TYR A 237 -27.75 31.21 -0.67
C TYR A 237 -27.18 31.66 -2.01
N LYS A 238 -27.27 32.96 -2.28
CA LYS A 238 -26.61 33.61 -3.41
C LYS A 238 -25.98 34.94 -2.99
N THR A 239 -24.82 35.21 -3.57
CA THR A 239 -24.11 36.49 -3.56
C THR A 239 -24.03 37.03 -4.99
N THR A 240 -23.92 38.35 -5.12
CA THR A 240 -23.64 39.06 -6.38
C THR A 240 -22.51 40.08 -6.21
N ASP A 241 -21.76 39.99 -5.11
CA ASP A 241 -20.68 40.90 -4.71
C ASP A 241 -19.40 40.12 -4.34
N GLY A 242 -19.21 38.93 -4.92
CA GLY A 242 -17.99 38.15 -4.74
C GLY A 242 -17.84 37.55 -3.33
N GLY A 243 -18.96 37.45 -2.59
CA GLY A 243 -19.06 36.81 -1.29
C GLY A 243 -19.07 37.76 -0.09
N GLU A 244 -19.11 39.09 -0.30
CA GLU A 244 -19.20 40.07 0.79
C GLU A 244 -20.56 39.97 1.51
N THR A 245 -21.65 39.78 0.75
CA THR A 245 -22.98 39.54 1.31
C THR A 245 -23.66 38.33 0.68
N TRP A 246 -24.44 37.62 1.50
CA TRP A 246 -25.19 36.42 1.10
C TRP A 246 -26.64 36.53 1.52
N ARG A 247 -27.56 36.18 0.62
CA ARG A 247 -29.01 36.15 0.91
C ARG A 247 -29.61 34.80 0.51
N LYS A 248 -30.62 34.36 1.27
CA LYS A 248 -31.37 33.13 0.99
C LYS A 248 -32.15 33.27 -0.32
N ILE A 249 -32.15 32.23 -1.13
CA ILE A 249 -32.86 32.16 -2.42
C ILE A 249 -33.72 30.90 -2.51
N ALA A 250 -34.55 30.65 -1.51
CA ALA A 250 -35.37 29.44 -1.40
C ALA A 250 -36.83 29.61 -1.87
N LYS A 251 -37.14 30.67 -2.63
CA LYS A 251 -38.51 30.92 -3.09
C LYS A 251 -38.95 29.81 -4.05
N GLY A 252 -39.97 29.04 -3.66
CA GLY A 252 -40.47 27.90 -4.42
C GLY A 252 -40.07 26.53 -3.84
N PHE A 253 -39.15 26.50 -2.87
CA PHE A 253 -38.87 25.29 -2.09
C PHE A 253 -39.94 25.02 -1.03
N PRO A 254 -40.02 23.77 -0.51
CA PRO A 254 -40.86 23.42 0.62
C PRO A 254 -40.55 24.27 1.85
N LYS A 255 -41.56 24.47 2.71
CA LYS A 255 -41.42 25.22 3.97
C LYS A 255 -40.96 24.36 5.15
N SER A 256 -40.92 23.04 4.98
CA SER A 256 -40.41 22.09 5.96
C SER A 256 -38.90 22.15 6.07
N ASP A 257 -38.35 21.45 7.07
CA ASP A 257 -36.92 21.20 7.16
C ASP A 257 -36.42 20.49 5.90
N LEU A 258 -35.27 20.94 5.41
CA LEU A 258 -34.63 20.42 4.20
C LEU A 258 -33.36 19.65 4.56
N GLY A 259 -33.00 18.70 3.69
CA GLY A 259 -31.75 17.98 3.79
C GLY A 259 -30.65 18.52 2.88
N ARG A 260 -29.77 17.62 2.42
CA ARG A 260 -28.69 18.00 1.50
C ARG A 260 -29.28 18.49 0.17
N ILE A 261 -28.69 19.55 -0.38
CA ILE A 261 -29.10 20.15 -1.65
C ILE A 261 -27.93 20.10 -2.63
N ALA A 262 -28.13 19.49 -3.80
CA ALA A 262 -27.21 19.62 -4.93
C ALA A 262 -27.58 20.86 -5.72
N LEU A 263 -26.59 21.64 -6.15
CA LEU A 263 -26.78 22.71 -7.12
C LEU A 263 -26.01 22.37 -8.39
N ALA A 264 -26.46 22.90 -9.52
CA ALA A 264 -25.67 22.95 -10.74
C ALA A 264 -26.11 24.11 -11.63
N ILE A 265 -25.16 24.76 -12.28
CA ILE A 265 -25.41 25.80 -13.28
C ILE A 265 -25.35 25.15 -14.66
N SER A 266 -26.30 25.43 -15.54
CA SER A 266 -26.23 24.94 -16.91
C SER A 266 -25.05 25.59 -17.65
N PRO A 267 -24.13 24.81 -18.25
CA PRO A 267 -23.06 25.34 -19.10
C PRO A 267 -23.60 25.90 -20.42
N VAL A 268 -24.79 25.46 -20.86
CA VAL A 268 -25.45 25.93 -22.08
C VAL A 268 -26.08 27.31 -21.88
N ASN A 269 -26.73 27.51 -20.73
CA ASN A 269 -27.33 28.78 -20.36
C ASN A 269 -27.21 29.01 -18.85
N PRO A 270 -26.23 29.82 -18.37
CA PRO A 270 -26.01 29.99 -16.94
C PRO A 270 -27.12 30.79 -16.20
N ASP A 271 -28.18 31.23 -16.89
CA ASP A 271 -29.40 31.71 -16.22
C ASP A 271 -30.25 30.58 -15.65
N VAL A 272 -30.03 29.36 -16.16
CA VAL A 272 -30.67 28.13 -15.68
C VAL A 272 -29.82 27.50 -14.58
N VAL A 273 -30.43 27.34 -13.40
CA VAL A 273 -29.83 26.66 -12.25
C VAL A 273 -30.74 25.50 -11.85
N TYR A 274 -30.16 24.33 -11.63
CA TYR A 274 -30.87 23.15 -11.14
C TYR A 274 -30.59 22.95 -9.65
N ALA A 275 -31.58 22.40 -8.96
CA ALA A 275 -31.42 21.95 -7.58
C ALA A 275 -32.08 20.60 -7.38
N MET A 276 -31.40 19.70 -6.66
CA MET A 276 -31.99 18.48 -6.13
C MET A 276 -32.04 18.61 -4.60
N VAL A 277 -33.24 18.61 -4.04
CA VAL A 277 -33.50 18.93 -2.63
C VAL A 277 -33.99 17.68 -1.91
N GLU A 278 -33.23 17.22 -0.92
CA GLU A 278 -33.67 16.15 -0.02
C GLU A 278 -34.75 16.68 0.94
N GLY A 279 -35.86 15.94 1.02
CA GLY A 279 -36.92 16.13 2.01
C GLY A 279 -37.07 14.89 2.89
N TYR A 280 -37.84 15.01 3.96
CA TYR A 280 -38.18 13.85 4.80
C TYR A 280 -39.03 12.80 4.05
N ASP A 281 -39.76 13.22 3.03
CA ASP A 281 -40.45 12.39 2.04
C ASP A 281 -40.39 13.01 0.62
N LYS A 282 -41.11 12.39 -0.33
CA LYS A 282 -41.18 12.81 -1.74
C LYS A 282 -42.00 14.06 -2.02
N GLU A 283 -42.96 14.38 -1.17
CA GLU A 283 -43.76 15.61 -1.32
C GLU A 283 -42.94 16.83 -0.89
N HIS A 284 -42.06 16.64 0.10
CA HIS A 284 -41.24 17.67 0.72
C HIS A 284 -39.79 17.73 0.21
N GLY A 285 -39.48 16.96 -0.84
CA GLY A 285 -38.20 17.00 -1.59
C GLY A 285 -38.45 17.04 -3.09
N GLY A 286 -37.40 16.97 -3.91
CA GLY A 286 -37.52 16.80 -5.37
C GLY A 286 -36.50 17.55 -6.21
N PHE A 287 -36.72 17.56 -7.52
CA PHE A 287 -35.88 18.25 -8.49
C PHE A 287 -36.53 19.58 -8.91
N TYR A 288 -35.75 20.64 -8.92
CA TYR A 288 -36.17 22.00 -9.16
C TYR A 288 -35.32 22.64 -10.26
N LYS A 289 -35.96 23.49 -11.05
CA LYS A 289 -35.32 24.31 -12.08
C LYS A 289 -35.64 25.78 -11.79
N SER A 290 -34.61 26.62 -11.82
CA SER A 290 -34.72 28.07 -11.86
C SER A 290 -34.27 28.54 -13.24
N GLU A 291 -35.02 29.46 -13.84
CA GLU A 291 -34.68 30.06 -15.15
C GLU A 291 -34.33 31.55 -15.01
N ASN A 292 -34.16 32.01 -13.77
CA ASN A 292 -33.88 33.40 -13.43
C ASN A 292 -32.74 33.49 -12.40
N ARG A 293 -31.67 32.71 -12.60
CA ARG A 293 -30.45 32.79 -11.78
C ARG A 293 -30.74 32.56 -10.29
N GLY A 294 -31.59 31.58 -9.97
CA GLY A 294 -31.92 31.17 -8.62
C GLY A 294 -32.92 32.06 -7.86
N GLU A 295 -33.48 33.13 -8.44
CA GLU A 295 -34.41 34.01 -7.71
C GLU A 295 -35.74 33.32 -7.36
N SER A 296 -36.18 32.36 -8.19
CA SER A 296 -37.32 31.49 -7.90
C SER A 296 -37.14 30.11 -8.53
N TRP A 297 -37.68 29.10 -7.84
CA TRP A 297 -37.56 27.69 -8.21
C TRP A 297 -38.92 27.09 -8.54
N ASN A 298 -38.97 26.28 -9.60
CA ASN A 298 -40.13 25.49 -9.98
C ASN A 298 -39.83 24.01 -9.81
N LYS A 299 -40.61 23.30 -8.99
CA LYS A 299 -40.54 21.84 -8.85
C LYS A 299 -40.89 21.20 -10.20
N GLN A 300 -40.00 20.37 -10.72
CA GLN A 300 -40.21 19.64 -11.97
C GLN A 300 -40.72 18.22 -11.72
N SER A 301 -40.22 17.57 -10.66
CA SER A 301 -40.63 16.23 -10.24
C SER A 301 -40.28 15.97 -8.77
N ASP A 302 -40.77 14.85 -8.24
CA ASP A 302 -40.45 14.37 -6.88
C ASP A 302 -39.11 13.60 -6.81
N TYR A 303 -38.29 13.66 -7.87
CA TYR A 303 -37.02 12.95 -7.93
C TYR A 303 -35.96 13.61 -7.05
N TYR A 304 -35.38 12.86 -6.12
CA TYR A 304 -34.16 13.20 -5.40
C TYR A 304 -33.49 11.91 -4.91
N THR A 305 -32.21 12.00 -4.55
CA THR A 305 -31.40 10.85 -4.08
C THR A 305 -31.06 10.99 -2.60
N SER A 306 -30.39 9.98 -2.03
CA SER A 306 -30.08 9.98 -0.59
C SER A 306 -29.00 11.00 -0.22
N GLY A 307 -29.32 11.88 0.75
CA GLY A 307 -28.42 12.93 1.25
C GLY A 307 -27.08 12.45 1.80
N ASN A 308 -26.96 11.18 2.18
CA ASN A 308 -25.69 10.67 2.69
C ASN A 308 -24.71 10.22 1.62
N TYR A 309 -25.14 9.98 0.37
CA TYR A 309 -24.29 9.59 -0.77
C TYR A 309 -24.38 10.61 -1.93
N TYR A 310 -25.38 10.47 -2.81
CA TYR A 310 -25.27 10.80 -4.24
C TYR A 310 -25.84 12.18 -4.64
N VAL A 311 -25.72 13.20 -3.78
CA VAL A 311 -26.39 14.50 -4.02
C VAL A 311 -25.53 15.41 -4.91
N GLU A 312 -25.44 15.04 -6.19
CA GLU A 312 -24.67 15.72 -7.22
C GLU A 312 -25.40 15.70 -8.57
N LEU A 313 -25.32 16.83 -9.29
CA LEU A 313 -25.94 17.03 -10.60
C LEU A 313 -24.89 17.44 -11.61
N ILE A 314 -24.89 16.80 -12.78
CA ILE A 314 -23.96 17.08 -13.87
C ILE A 314 -24.78 17.43 -15.12
N PRO A 315 -24.96 18.73 -15.44
CA PRO A 315 -25.64 19.15 -16.65
C PRO A 315 -24.83 18.80 -17.91
N ASP A 316 -25.52 18.49 -19.00
CA ASP A 316 -24.89 18.25 -20.30
C ASP A 316 -24.30 19.55 -20.87
N PRO A 317 -23.10 19.54 -21.49
CA PRO A 317 -22.45 20.73 -22.02
C PRO A 317 -23.10 21.29 -23.28
N LYS A 318 -24.06 20.59 -23.90
CA LYS A 318 -24.71 21.01 -25.16
C LYS A 318 -26.25 21.01 -25.11
N ASP A 319 -26.86 20.35 -24.13
CA ASP A 319 -28.31 20.29 -23.97
C ASP A 319 -28.77 20.77 -22.57
N VAL A 320 -29.49 21.89 -22.53
CA VAL A 320 -30.01 22.50 -21.29
C VAL A 320 -31.07 21.65 -20.59
N ASP A 321 -31.74 20.72 -21.28
CA ASP A 321 -32.75 19.88 -20.66
C ASP A 321 -32.20 18.51 -20.25
N LYS A 322 -30.93 18.24 -20.56
CA LYS A 322 -30.24 17.01 -20.18
C LYS A 322 -29.35 17.21 -18.96
N VAL A 323 -29.68 16.51 -17.88
CA VAL A 323 -28.94 16.56 -16.61
C VAL A 323 -28.79 15.15 -16.08
N TYR A 324 -27.57 14.78 -15.72
CA TYR A 324 -27.25 13.53 -15.04
C TYR A 324 -27.37 13.72 -13.54
N SER A 325 -27.91 12.72 -12.84
CA SER A 325 -27.95 12.65 -11.39
C SER A 325 -27.13 11.46 -10.93
N MET A 326 -26.16 11.73 -10.07
CA MET A 326 -25.49 10.67 -9.33
C MET A 326 -26.51 10.00 -8.41
N ASP A 327 -26.49 8.67 -8.34
CA ASP A 327 -27.40 7.83 -7.56
C ASP A 327 -26.82 6.40 -7.50
N THR A 328 -27.44 5.49 -6.75
CA THR A 328 -27.11 4.06 -6.77
C THR A 328 -27.07 3.55 -8.22
N TRP A 329 -28.11 3.80 -9.01
CA TRP A 329 -28.04 3.61 -10.46
C TRP A 329 -27.85 4.97 -11.12
N LEU A 330 -26.93 5.14 -12.06
CA LEU A 330 -26.80 6.43 -12.75
C LEU A 330 -28.12 6.80 -13.44
N HIS A 331 -28.65 7.99 -13.18
CA HIS A 331 -29.88 8.50 -13.82
C HIS A 331 -29.59 9.73 -14.67
N HIS A 332 -30.49 10.00 -15.62
CA HIS A 332 -30.53 11.27 -16.33
C HIS A 332 -31.97 11.67 -16.70
N THR A 333 -32.14 12.95 -16.93
CA THR A 333 -33.30 13.56 -17.59
C THR A 333 -32.89 14.08 -18.97
N VAL A 334 -33.85 14.24 -19.88
CA VAL A 334 -33.73 14.94 -21.17
C VAL A 334 -34.90 15.92 -21.40
N ASP A 335 -35.67 16.21 -20.35
CA ASP A 335 -36.88 17.04 -20.39
C ASP A 335 -36.88 18.12 -19.30
N GLY A 336 -35.69 18.51 -18.84
CA GLY A 336 -35.48 19.56 -17.84
C GLY A 336 -35.80 19.11 -16.41
N GLY A 337 -35.84 17.79 -16.15
CA GLY A 337 -36.05 17.21 -14.82
C GLY A 337 -37.48 16.77 -14.52
N LYS A 338 -38.37 16.76 -15.52
CA LYS A 338 -39.75 16.28 -15.36
C LYS A 338 -39.79 14.76 -15.22
N THR A 339 -38.92 14.06 -15.94
CA THR A 339 -38.72 12.61 -15.82
C THR A 339 -37.24 12.27 -15.70
N PHE A 340 -36.93 11.30 -14.83
CA PHE A 340 -35.60 10.70 -14.69
C PHE A 340 -35.68 9.22 -15.05
N LYS A 341 -34.69 8.74 -15.80
CA LYS A 341 -34.54 7.33 -16.16
C LYS A 341 -33.11 6.87 -15.93
N LYS A 342 -32.93 5.56 -15.72
CA LYS A 342 -31.59 4.95 -15.62
C LYS A 342 -30.84 5.16 -16.93
N THR A 343 -29.57 5.53 -16.83
CA THR A 343 -28.69 5.81 -17.99
C THR A 343 -28.19 4.55 -18.66
N GLY A 344 -27.87 3.51 -17.88
CA GLY A 344 -27.35 2.24 -18.37
C GLY A 344 -25.98 1.93 -17.78
N GLU A 345 -25.85 0.78 -17.12
CA GLU A 345 -24.63 0.39 -16.39
C GLU A 345 -24.33 -1.10 -16.62
N LYS A 346 -24.50 -1.55 -17.86
CA LYS A 346 -24.24 -2.96 -18.22
C LYS A 346 -22.79 -3.30 -17.87
N SER A 347 -22.61 -4.27 -16.97
CA SER A 347 -21.29 -4.76 -16.52
C SER A 347 -20.41 -3.68 -15.86
N LYS A 348 -21.02 -2.64 -15.29
CA LYS A 348 -20.37 -1.60 -14.48
C LYS A 348 -20.90 -1.67 -13.05
N HIS A 349 -20.06 -1.34 -12.07
CA HIS A 349 -20.48 -1.18 -10.68
C HIS A 349 -21.42 0.03 -10.49
N VAL A 350 -22.41 -0.11 -9.61
CA VAL A 350 -23.38 0.92 -9.22
C VAL A 350 -22.74 1.97 -8.26
N ASP A 351 -23.53 2.81 -7.60
CA ASP A 351 -23.11 3.78 -6.57
C ASP A 351 -22.21 4.88 -7.10
N ASN A 352 -22.78 5.75 -7.94
CA ASN A 352 -22.06 6.79 -8.67
C ASN A 352 -21.89 8.05 -7.83
N HIS A 353 -20.69 8.65 -7.84
CA HIS A 353 -20.37 9.88 -7.10
C HIS A 353 -19.53 10.88 -7.88
N ALA A 354 -19.18 10.60 -9.13
CA ALA A 354 -18.43 11.55 -9.94
C ALA A 354 -18.70 11.26 -11.41
N MET A 355 -18.82 12.32 -12.20
CA MET A 355 -18.94 12.18 -13.64
C MET A 355 -18.34 13.39 -14.34
N TRP A 356 -17.60 13.13 -15.41
CA TRP A 356 -17.15 14.12 -16.37
C TRP A 356 -17.71 13.78 -17.75
N VAL A 357 -18.32 14.77 -18.39
CA VAL A 357 -18.83 14.67 -19.77
C VAL A 357 -17.91 15.47 -20.66
N ASN A 358 -17.37 14.85 -21.70
CA ASN A 358 -16.49 15.53 -22.64
C ASN A 358 -17.27 16.63 -23.39
N PRO A 359 -16.88 17.92 -23.26
CA PRO A 359 -17.59 19.02 -23.92
C PRO A 359 -17.49 18.97 -25.46
N ALA A 360 -16.46 18.32 -26.01
CA ALA A 360 -16.34 18.13 -27.46
C ALA A 360 -17.23 16.98 -27.98
N ASN A 361 -17.44 15.93 -27.17
CA ASN A 361 -18.20 14.73 -27.52
C ASN A 361 -19.03 14.25 -26.33
N THR A 362 -20.33 14.54 -26.32
CA THR A 362 -21.25 14.21 -25.22
C THR A 362 -21.60 12.73 -25.08
N ASP A 363 -21.00 11.85 -25.88
CA ASP A 363 -21.06 10.39 -25.71
C ASP A 363 -19.80 9.82 -25.00
N HIS A 364 -18.77 10.65 -24.78
CA HIS A 364 -17.56 10.28 -24.06
C HIS A 364 -17.59 10.73 -22.60
N TRP A 365 -17.64 9.79 -21.66
CA TRP A 365 -17.74 10.07 -20.22
C TRP A 365 -16.66 9.34 -19.41
N LEU A 366 -16.25 9.97 -18.31
CA LEU A 366 -15.62 9.30 -17.18
C LEU A 366 -16.61 9.27 -16.01
N VAL A 367 -16.75 8.14 -15.33
CA VAL A 367 -17.67 7.97 -14.20
C VAL A 367 -16.98 7.25 -13.04
N GLY A 368 -16.96 7.91 -11.88
CA GLY A 368 -16.46 7.38 -10.62
C GLY A 368 -17.60 6.83 -9.75
N CYS A 369 -17.36 5.68 -9.12
CA CYS A 369 -18.33 4.98 -8.29
C CYS A 369 -17.65 4.17 -7.17
N ASP A 370 -18.41 3.41 -6.37
CA ASP A 370 -17.88 2.58 -5.27
C ASP A 370 -16.98 1.43 -5.77
N GLY A 371 -17.08 1.03 -7.03
CA GLY A 371 -16.24 0.03 -7.68
C GLY A 371 -15.14 0.59 -8.58
N GLY A 372 -14.75 1.86 -8.43
CA GLY A 372 -13.67 2.49 -9.19
C GLY A 372 -14.10 3.43 -10.32
N LEU A 373 -13.22 3.57 -11.32
CA LEU A 373 -13.39 4.46 -12.47
C LEU A 373 -13.81 3.67 -13.72
N TYR A 374 -14.77 4.23 -14.47
CA TYR A 374 -15.29 3.67 -15.70
C TYR A 374 -15.32 4.72 -16.81
N GLU A 375 -15.20 4.28 -18.06
CA GLU A 375 -15.19 5.12 -19.25
C GLU A 375 -16.12 4.57 -20.33
N THR A 376 -16.81 5.44 -21.06
CA THR A 376 -17.64 5.09 -22.22
C THR A 376 -17.41 6.09 -23.35
N PHE A 377 -17.54 5.65 -24.61
CA PHE A 377 -17.48 6.49 -25.82
C PHE A 377 -18.76 6.42 -26.66
N ASP A 378 -19.78 5.74 -26.14
CA ASP A 378 -21.01 5.40 -26.86
C ASP A 378 -22.26 5.66 -26.00
N GLY A 379 -22.18 6.63 -25.09
CA GLY A 379 -23.32 7.04 -24.27
C GLY A 379 -23.80 5.96 -23.32
N ALA A 380 -22.87 5.22 -22.69
CA ALA A 380 -23.10 4.10 -21.76
C ALA A 380 -23.70 2.82 -22.35
N ALA A 381 -23.57 2.60 -23.66
CA ALA A 381 -23.86 1.29 -24.24
C ALA A 381 -22.80 0.25 -23.83
N ASN A 382 -21.53 0.66 -23.72
CA ASN A 382 -20.42 -0.15 -23.24
C ASN A 382 -19.50 0.64 -22.30
N TRP A 383 -18.84 -0.09 -21.39
CA TRP A 383 -17.97 0.48 -20.37
C TRP A 383 -16.60 -0.17 -20.35
N LYS A 384 -15.56 0.65 -20.21
CA LYS A 384 -14.18 0.24 -19.90
C LYS A 384 -13.92 0.47 -18.42
N PHE A 385 -13.47 -0.56 -17.70
CA PHE A 385 -13.05 -0.48 -16.31
C PHE A 385 -11.53 -0.27 -16.19
N PHE A 386 -11.10 0.68 -15.36
CA PHE A 386 -9.68 0.92 -15.06
C PHE A 386 -9.16 -0.02 -13.96
N GLN A 387 -8.88 -1.27 -14.33
CA GLN A 387 -8.44 -2.34 -13.43
C GLN A 387 -7.00 -2.20 -12.84
N ASN A 388 -6.35 -1.04 -13.02
CA ASN A 388 -5.01 -0.72 -12.54
C ASN A 388 -4.98 0.31 -11.39
N LEU A 389 -6.15 0.65 -10.84
CA LEU A 389 -6.31 1.51 -9.65
C LEU A 389 -6.52 0.66 -8.39
N ASN A 390 -5.46 0.44 -7.62
CA ASN A 390 -5.52 -0.30 -6.35
C ASN A 390 -6.07 0.57 -5.21
N LEU A 391 -7.40 0.64 -5.13
CA LEU A 391 -8.17 1.43 -4.19
C LEU A 391 -9.10 0.59 -3.28
N THR A 392 -8.90 -0.73 -3.24
CA THR A 392 -9.77 -1.65 -2.49
C THR A 392 -9.82 -1.30 -1.00
N GLN A 393 -11.05 -1.19 -0.48
CA GLN A 393 -11.36 -0.78 0.88
C GLN A 393 -11.73 -1.99 1.74
N PHE A 394 -10.76 -2.57 2.44
CA PHE A 394 -10.97 -3.73 3.31
C PHE A 394 -11.35 -3.33 4.73
N TYR A 395 -12.40 -3.97 5.26
CA TYR A 395 -12.80 -3.83 6.66
C TYR A 395 -11.98 -4.70 7.61
N ARG A 396 -11.72 -5.95 7.19
CA ARG A 396 -11.15 -7.03 8.02
C ARG A 396 -10.17 -7.87 7.20
N VAL A 397 -9.27 -8.57 7.88
CA VAL A 397 -8.32 -9.50 7.27
C VAL A 397 -8.29 -10.84 8.00
N ALA A 398 -8.24 -11.94 7.24
CA ALA A 398 -7.87 -13.25 7.76
C ALA A 398 -6.83 -13.91 6.85
N VAL A 399 -5.97 -14.74 7.43
CA VAL A 399 -5.02 -15.58 6.69
C VAL A 399 -5.32 -17.06 6.89
N ASP A 400 -4.99 -17.87 5.89
CA ASP A 400 -5.00 -19.33 6.02
C ASP A 400 -3.60 -19.91 6.30
N TYR A 401 -3.53 -21.24 6.33
CA TYR A 401 -2.29 -22.00 6.51
C TYR A 401 -1.98 -22.87 5.27
N ASP A 402 -2.55 -22.51 4.11
CA ASP A 402 -2.37 -23.27 2.87
C ASP A 402 -0.88 -23.37 2.48
N GLU A 403 -0.54 -24.42 1.75
CA GLU A 403 0.83 -24.71 1.30
C GLU A 403 0.92 -24.76 -0.22
N PRO A 404 2.03 -24.30 -0.82
CA PRO A 404 3.23 -23.81 -0.15
C PRO A 404 3.15 -22.35 0.33
N PHE A 405 2.15 -21.60 -0.13
CA PHE A 405 1.96 -20.20 0.21
C PHE A 405 0.53 -19.99 0.72
N TYR A 406 0.39 -19.27 1.83
CA TYR A 406 -0.91 -18.97 2.40
C TYR A 406 -1.67 -17.96 1.53
N ASN A 407 -2.99 -17.92 1.69
CA ASN A 407 -3.88 -16.92 1.10
C ASN A 407 -4.32 -15.90 2.16
N VAL A 408 -4.70 -14.72 1.66
CA VAL A 408 -5.23 -13.59 2.42
C VAL A 408 -6.66 -13.35 1.97
N TYR A 409 -7.55 -13.14 2.94
CA TYR A 409 -8.98 -12.94 2.73
C TYR A 409 -9.44 -11.66 3.41
N GLY A 410 -10.43 -11.00 2.82
CA GLY A 410 -11.07 -9.87 3.48
C GLY A 410 -12.35 -9.43 2.79
N GLY A 411 -13.19 -8.83 3.61
CA GLY A 411 -14.41 -8.18 3.19
C GLY A 411 -14.18 -6.75 2.73
N THR A 412 -14.75 -6.40 1.57
CA THR A 412 -14.61 -5.06 0.97
C THR A 412 -15.88 -4.24 1.07
N GLN A 413 -15.74 -2.91 1.07
CA GLN A 413 -16.87 -2.00 0.93
C GLN A 413 -17.50 -2.16 -0.47
N ASP A 414 -18.82 -2.44 -0.52
CA ASP A 414 -19.70 -2.61 -1.69
C ASP A 414 -19.33 -3.70 -2.73
N ASN A 415 -18.18 -4.36 -2.58
CA ASN A 415 -17.52 -5.06 -3.70
C ASN A 415 -17.13 -6.53 -3.44
N ASN A 416 -17.81 -7.26 -2.54
CA ASN A 416 -17.60 -8.69 -2.20
C ASN A 416 -16.65 -8.96 -1.00
N THR A 417 -16.69 -10.20 -0.50
CA THR A 417 -15.58 -10.83 0.23
C THR A 417 -14.72 -11.59 -0.77
N ILE A 418 -13.40 -11.37 -0.71
CA ILE A 418 -12.44 -11.92 -1.69
C ILE A 418 -11.24 -12.57 -0.99
N GLY A 419 -10.61 -13.51 -1.68
CA GLY A 419 -9.38 -14.20 -1.27
C GLY A 419 -8.35 -14.29 -2.39
N GLY A 420 -7.07 -14.35 -2.05
CA GLY A 420 -5.98 -14.48 -3.01
C GLY A 420 -4.63 -14.80 -2.35
N PRO A 421 -3.61 -15.22 -3.11
CA PRO A 421 -2.37 -15.73 -2.55
C PRO A 421 -1.49 -14.61 -1.99
N SER A 422 -0.74 -14.91 -0.93
CA SER A 422 0.31 -14.04 -0.40
C SER A 422 1.50 -13.86 -1.36
N ARG A 423 1.70 -14.81 -2.27
CA ARG A 423 2.69 -14.82 -3.36
C ARG A 423 2.39 -15.97 -4.34
N THR A 424 2.92 -15.85 -5.55
CA THR A 424 2.85 -16.90 -6.59
C THR A 424 4.25 -17.44 -6.89
N THR A 425 4.34 -18.55 -7.65
CA THR A 425 5.61 -19.02 -8.26
C THR A 425 5.93 -18.32 -9.58
N ASN A 426 5.10 -17.35 -9.96
CA ASN A 426 5.09 -16.72 -11.27
C ASN A 426 6.02 -15.48 -11.30
N ALA A 427 6.84 -15.36 -12.35
CA ALA A 427 7.72 -14.23 -12.61
C ALA A 427 6.99 -12.89 -12.77
N HIS A 428 5.68 -12.93 -13.05
CA HIS A 428 4.86 -11.73 -13.22
C HIS A 428 4.38 -11.12 -11.90
N GLY A 429 4.43 -11.87 -10.79
CA GLY A 429 3.87 -11.43 -9.50
C GLY A 429 2.46 -11.97 -9.25
N ILE A 430 1.66 -11.21 -8.51
CA ILE A 430 0.25 -11.48 -8.22
C ILE A 430 -0.58 -10.54 -9.09
N SER A 431 -1.50 -11.07 -9.88
CA SER A 431 -2.39 -10.34 -10.78
C SER A 431 -3.81 -10.28 -10.23
N ASN A 432 -4.69 -9.48 -10.83
CA ASN A 432 -6.12 -9.50 -10.47
C ASN A 432 -6.77 -10.88 -10.69
N PHE A 433 -6.22 -11.73 -11.58
CA PHE A 433 -6.76 -13.05 -11.88
C PHE A 433 -6.43 -14.11 -10.82
N ASP A 434 -5.49 -13.82 -9.91
CA ASP A 434 -5.17 -14.70 -8.78
C ASP A 434 -6.18 -14.56 -7.63
N TRP A 435 -7.10 -13.59 -7.71
CA TRP A 435 -8.11 -13.32 -6.69
C TRP A 435 -9.47 -13.88 -7.06
N TYR A 436 -10.21 -14.36 -6.07
CA TYR A 436 -11.53 -14.96 -6.25
C TYR A 436 -12.53 -14.47 -5.20
N VAL A 437 -13.81 -14.48 -5.57
CA VAL A 437 -14.92 -14.05 -4.71
C VAL A 437 -15.42 -15.24 -3.89
N THR A 438 -15.40 -15.11 -2.57
CA THR A 438 -16.01 -16.10 -1.67
C THR A 438 -17.48 -15.78 -1.40
N ARG A 439 -17.87 -14.50 -1.45
CA ARG A 439 -19.26 -14.06 -1.26
C ARG A 439 -19.55 -12.66 -1.78
N GLY A 440 -20.76 -12.40 -2.29
CA GLY A 440 -21.17 -11.06 -2.76
C GLY A 440 -21.77 -10.13 -1.68
N GLY A 441 -22.06 -8.89 -2.07
CA GLY A 441 -22.43 -7.77 -1.16
C GLY A 441 -21.19 -7.07 -0.59
N ASP A 442 -21.34 -6.09 0.32
CA ASP A 442 -20.19 -5.64 1.13
C ASP A 442 -19.70 -6.86 1.90
N GLY A 443 -18.39 -7.10 1.90
CA GLY A 443 -17.80 -8.15 2.74
C GLY A 443 -17.37 -7.61 4.10
N PHE A 444 -17.29 -8.49 5.10
CA PHE A 444 -16.79 -8.20 6.47
C PHE A 444 -15.80 -9.25 6.96
N GLU A 445 -15.72 -9.49 8.27
CA GLU A 445 -14.82 -10.46 8.92
C GLU A 445 -14.96 -11.86 8.31
N PRO A 446 -13.95 -12.34 7.57
CA PRO A 446 -13.87 -13.74 7.17
C PRO A 446 -13.17 -14.58 8.25
N ALA A 447 -13.33 -15.90 8.16
CA ALA A 447 -12.53 -16.83 8.94
C ALA A 447 -12.21 -18.06 8.08
N VAL A 448 -11.04 -18.67 8.24
CA VAL A 448 -10.64 -19.86 7.47
C VAL A 448 -10.30 -20.98 8.44
N ASP A 449 -10.79 -22.20 8.16
CA ASP A 449 -10.48 -23.36 9.01
C ASP A 449 -8.95 -23.58 9.02
N PRO A 450 -8.30 -23.56 10.20
CA PRO A 450 -6.84 -23.63 10.29
C PRO A 450 -6.27 -25.01 9.91
N THR A 451 -7.12 -26.02 9.75
CA THR A 451 -6.73 -27.39 9.37
C THR A 451 -7.18 -27.80 7.98
N ASP A 452 -8.12 -27.04 7.39
CA ASP A 452 -8.66 -27.29 6.05
C ASP A 452 -8.84 -25.95 5.30
N PRO A 453 -7.85 -25.53 4.50
CA PRO A 453 -7.88 -24.23 3.81
C PRO A 453 -8.95 -24.17 2.70
N ASN A 454 -9.70 -25.24 2.45
CA ASN A 454 -10.85 -25.20 1.56
C ASN A 454 -12.12 -24.69 2.25
N ILE A 455 -12.18 -24.66 3.59
CA ILE A 455 -13.36 -24.19 4.32
C ILE A 455 -13.16 -22.73 4.74
N VAL A 456 -13.87 -21.83 4.05
CA VAL A 456 -13.83 -20.38 4.30
C VAL A 456 -15.20 -19.90 4.75
N TYR A 457 -15.28 -19.16 5.85
CA TYR A 457 -16.48 -18.46 6.30
C TYR A 457 -16.41 -17.02 5.83
N SER A 458 -17.47 -16.53 5.22
CA SER A 458 -17.51 -15.19 4.61
C SER A 458 -18.81 -14.47 4.91
N GLN A 459 -18.68 -13.19 5.21
CA GLN A 459 -19.77 -12.34 5.66
C GLN A 459 -20.28 -11.39 4.59
N ALA A 460 -21.47 -10.84 4.87
CA ALA A 460 -22.09 -9.75 4.14
C ALA A 460 -22.91 -8.92 5.14
N GLN A 461 -23.46 -7.79 4.69
CA GLN A 461 -24.09 -6.79 5.57
C GLN A 461 -25.13 -7.44 6.50
N TYR A 462 -25.32 -6.88 7.69
CA TYR A 462 -26.37 -7.32 8.62
C TYR A 462 -26.22 -8.80 9.06
N GLY A 463 -24.97 -9.23 9.28
CA GLY A 463 -24.64 -10.55 9.80
C GLY A 463 -25.04 -11.70 8.88
N TRP A 464 -25.24 -11.43 7.60
CA TRP A 464 -25.32 -12.49 6.60
C TRP A 464 -24.02 -13.30 6.67
N LEU A 465 -24.10 -14.63 6.73
CA LEU A 465 -22.93 -15.53 6.85
C LEU A 465 -23.07 -16.75 5.94
N ALA A 466 -21.98 -17.10 5.25
CA ALA A 466 -21.90 -18.32 4.44
C ALA A 466 -20.60 -19.10 4.67
N ARG A 467 -20.66 -20.42 4.58
CA ARG A 467 -19.52 -21.33 4.46
C ARG A 467 -19.28 -21.60 2.97
N PHE A 468 -18.09 -21.26 2.50
CA PHE A 468 -17.60 -21.40 1.14
C PHE A 468 -16.57 -22.54 1.07
N ASN A 469 -16.71 -23.41 0.08
CA ASN A 469 -15.71 -24.42 -0.24
C ASN A 469 -14.85 -23.94 -1.41
N LYS A 470 -13.54 -23.73 -1.19
CA LYS A 470 -12.60 -23.20 -2.19
C LYS A 470 -12.39 -24.15 -3.38
N GLU A 471 -12.42 -25.46 -3.14
CA GLU A 471 -12.20 -26.48 -4.16
C GLU A 471 -13.40 -26.62 -5.11
N THR A 472 -14.62 -26.60 -4.57
CA THR A 472 -15.85 -26.81 -5.36
C THR A 472 -16.55 -25.52 -5.78
N GLY A 473 -16.27 -24.41 -5.12
CA GLY A 473 -16.99 -23.14 -5.26
C GLY A 473 -18.35 -23.11 -4.56
N GLU A 474 -18.73 -24.16 -3.82
CA GLU A 474 -20.02 -24.27 -3.15
C GLU A 474 -20.16 -23.24 -2.02
N ARG A 475 -21.36 -22.66 -1.87
CA ARG A 475 -21.71 -21.71 -0.81
C ARG A 475 -22.95 -22.18 -0.06
N VAL A 476 -22.82 -22.34 1.26
CA VAL A 476 -23.92 -22.71 2.15
C VAL A 476 -24.19 -21.55 3.11
N ASN A 477 -25.41 -21.00 3.11
CA ASN A 477 -25.80 -19.98 4.07
C ASN A 477 -26.02 -20.61 5.45
N ILE A 478 -25.36 -20.06 6.47
CA ILE A 478 -25.29 -20.64 7.81
C ILE A 478 -25.57 -19.58 8.89
N LYS A 479 -26.32 -18.53 8.56
CA LYS A 479 -26.68 -17.49 9.53
C LYS A 479 -27.61 -18.07 10.62
N PRO A 480 -27.37 -17.78 11.92
CA PRO A 480 -28.31 -18.14 12.99
C PRO A 480 -29.72 -17.59 12.75
N VAL A 481 -30.73 -18.37 13.15
CA VAL A 481 -32.15 -18.01 13.05
C VAL A 481 -32.77 -17.88 14.44
N GLU A 482 -33.80 -17.06 14.54
CA GLU A 482 -34.48 -16.75 15.79
C GLU A 482 -35.15 -17.98 16.42
N ARG A 483 -35.12 -18.05 17.75
CA ARG A 483 -35.94 -19.02 18.49
C ARG A 483 -37.42 -18.68 18.32
N LYS A 484 -38.29 -19.69 18.40
CA LYS A 484 -39.74 -19.50 18.31
C LYS A 484 -40.22 -18.50 19.37
N GLY A 485 -40.84 -17.41 18.93
CA GLY A 485 -41.44 -16.39 19.80
C GLY A 485 -40.50 -15.27 20.24
N GLU A 486 -39.25 -15.23 19.73
CA GLU A 486 -38.35 -14.09 19.90
C GLU A 486 -38.52 -13.06 18.77
N ASP A 487 -38.17 -11.81 19.07
CA ASP A 487 -37.98 -10.77 18.06
C ASP A 487 -36.75 -11.07 17.17
N ALA A 488 -36.69 -10.44 16.00
CA ALA A 488 -35.55 -10.54 15.10
C ALA A 488 -34.23 -10.15 15.79
N TYR A 489 -33.16 -10.90 15.53
CA TYR A 489 -31.84 -10.55 16.06
C TYR A 489 -31.32 -9.25 15.43
N ARG A 490 -30.67 -8.41 16.24
CA ARG A 490 -30.07 -7.15 15.78
C ARG A 490 -28.64 -7.39 15.34
N TRP A 491 -28.41 -7.24 14.04
CA TRP A 491 -27.10 -7.46 13.44
C TRP A 491 -26.43 -6.13 13.12
N ASN A 492 -25.15 -6.01 13.49
CA ASN A 492 -24.33 -4.91 13.02
C ASN A 492 -24.07 -5.04 11.51
N TRP A 493 -23.60 -3.95 10.90
CA TRP A 493 -23.14 -3.96 9.51
C TRP A 493 -21.93 -4.92 9.36
N ASP A 494 -21.00 -4.84 10.31
CA ASP A 494 -19.85 -5.74 10.48
C ASP A 494 -20.06 -6.57 11.76
N ALA A 495 -20.45 -7.84 11.62
CA ALA A 495 -20.78 -8.70 12.75
C ALA A 495 -19.57 -9.56 13.17
N PRO A 496 -19.23 -9.68 14.46
CA PRO A 496 -18.07 -10.46 14.90
C PRO A 496 -18.27 -11.96 14.66
N LEU A 497 -17.28 -12.57 14.00
CA LEU A 497 -17.17 -14.00 13.71
C LEU A 497 -15.79 -14.49 14.13
N LEU A 498 -15.72 -15.65 14.78
CA LEU A 498 -14.44 -16.35 14.97
C LEU A 498 -14.61 -17.86 14.97
N ILE A 499 -13.54 -18.55 14.58
CA ILE A 499 -13.36 -19.97 14.82
C ILE A 499 -12.70 -20.11 16.20
N SER A 500 -13.19 -21.04 17.02
CA SER A 500 -12.63 -21.26 18.36
C SER A 500 -11.14 -21.58 18.28
N HIS A 501 -10.36 -21.04 19.23
CA HIS A 501 -8.92 -21.38 19.35
C HIS A 501 -8.70 -22.82 19.83
N HIS A 502 -9.76 -23.47 20.35
CA HIS A 502 -9.70 -24.81 20.96
C HIS A 502 -10.33 -25.91 20.11
N ASP A 503 -11.14 -25.56 19.11
CA ASP A 503 -11.80 -26.51 18.20
C ASP A 503 -12.09 -25.85 16.83
N ASN A 504 -11.46 -26.34 15.77
CA ASN A 504 -11.60 -25.77 14.42
C ASN A 504 -13.00 -25.94 13.80
N LYS A 505 -13.84 -26.82 14.37
CA LYS A 505 -15.24 -26.99 13.94
C LYS A 505 -16.19 -26.06 14.68
N ARG A 506 -15.73 -25.43 15.76
CA ARG A 506 -16.53 -24.55 16.60
C ARG A 506 -16.49 -23.11 16.09
N LEU A 507 -17.66 -22.55 15.85
CA LEU A 507 -17.83 -21.14 15.48
C LEU A 507 -18.50 -20.38 16.61
N TYR A 508 -18.05 -19.15 16.82
CA TYR A 508 -18.80 -18.14 17.55
C TYR A 508 -19.17 -17.01 16.60
N PHE A 509 -20.43 -16.58 16.67
CA PHE A 509 -20.96 -15.48 15.87
C PHE A 509 -21.86 -14.61 16.73
N SER A 510 -22.00 -13.32 16.43
CA SER A 510 -22.70 -12.41 17.32
C SER A 510 -23.59 -11.36 16.63
N ALA A 511 -24.74 -11.14 17.25
CA ALA A 511 -25.74 -10.11 16.96
C ALA A 511 -25.84 -9.18 18.19
N ASN A 512 -27.02 -8.94 18.75
CA ASN A 512 -27.19 -8.51 20.14
C ASN A 512 -27.00 -9.65 21.16
N LYS A 513 -26.99 -10.90 20.67
CA LYS A 513 -26.73 -12.14 21.42
C LYS A 513 -25.52 -12.87 20.84
N VAL A 514 -24.95 -13.81 21.59
CA VAL A 514 -23.85 -14.69 21.14
C VAL A 514 -24.40 -16.06 20.73
N PHE A 515 -23.91 -16.55 19.61
CA PHE A 515 -24.24 -17.86 19.04
C PHE A 515 -23.00 -18.74 19.02
N LYS A 516 -23.18 -20.03 19.30
CA LYS A 516 -22.14 -21.05 19.22
C LYS A 516 -22.60 -22.16 18.27
N SER A 517 -21.73 -22.63 17.40
CA SER A 517 -21.93 -23.85 16.62
C SER A 517 -20.77 -24.80 16.87
N ASP A 518 -21.04 -26.09 17.10
CA ASP A 518 -20.02 -27.15 17.10
C ASP A 518 -19.96 -27.92 15.76
N SER A 519 -20.73 -27.47 14.77
CA SER A 519 -20.96 -28.15 13.50
C SER A 519 -20.66 -27.26 12.29
N ARG A 520 -19.65 -26.37 12.42
CA ARG A 520 -19.24 -25.46 11.33
C ARG A 520 -20.40 -24.62 10.77
N GLY A 521 -21.38 -24.28 11.61
CA GLY A 521 -22.54 -23.46 11.25
C GLY A 521 -23.78 -24.23 10.79
N ASP A 522 -23.77 -25.57 10.77
CA ASP A 522 -24.97 -26.35 10.38
C ASP A 522 -26.09 -26.24 11.43
N ALA A 523 -25.73 -26.03 12.70
CA ALA A 523 -26.65 -25.79 13.82
C ALA A 523 -26.05 -24.78 14.79
N TRP A 524 -26.91 -23.96 15.42
CA TRP A 524 -26.50 -22.89 16.33
C TRP A 524 -27.24 -22.96 17.66
N ASP A 525 -26.48 -22.89 18.75
CA ASP A 525 -26.95 -22.64 20.09
C ASP A 525 -26.87 -21.14 20.39
N VAL A 526 -27.94 -20.57 20.94
CA VAL A 526 -27.91 -19.21 21.48
C VAL A 526 -27.42 -19.29 22.93
N VAL A 527 -26.23 -18.75 23.20
CA VAL A 527 -25.51 -18.90 24.48
C VAL A 527 -25.49 -17.62 25.33
N SER A 528 -26.27 -16.62 24.94
CA SER A 528 -26.50 -15.43 25.75
C SER A 528 -27.89 -14.85 25.48
N GLU A 529 -28.40 -14.07 26.42
CA GLU A 529 -29.47 -13.10 26.12
C GLU A 529 -28.87 -11.80 25.58
N ASP A 530 -29.67 -10.74 25.45
CA ASP A 530 -29.21 -9.45 24.92
C ASP A 530 -28.12 -8.84 25.81
N LEU A 531 -26.89 -8.79 25.31
CA LEU A 531 -25.72 -8.38 26.08
C LEU A 531 -25.46 -6.86 26.05
N THR A 532 -26.32 -6.09 25.40
CA THR A 532 -26.14 -4.65 25.19
C THR A 532 -26.65 -3.81 26.37
N GLN A 533 -26.54 -2.49 26.28
CA GLN A 533 -27.18 -1.56 27.21
C GLN A 533 -28.68 -1.38 26.93
N GLN A 534 -29.18 -1.83 25.78
CA GLN A 534 -30.58 -1.72 25.37
C GLN A 534 -31.09 -0.26 25.40
N ILE A 535 -30.23 0.67 24.96
CA ILE A 535 -30.53 2.10 24.90
C ILE A 535 -31.55 2.36 23.78
N ASP A 536 -32.65 3.02 24.12
CA ASP A 536 -33.58 3.57 23.14
C ASP A 536 -32.96 4.81 22.47
N ARG A 537 -32.45 4.63 21.26
CA ARG A 537 -31.76 5.69 20.50
C ARG A 537 -32.64 6.91 20.19
N ASN A 538 -33.96 6.77 20.20
CA ASN A 538 -34.87 7.88 19.91
C ASN A 538 -34.93 8.91 21.06
N LYS A 539 -34.42 8.54 22.24
CA LYS A 539 -34.31 9.43 23.41
C LYS A 539 -32.96 10.14 23.51
N LEU A 540 -32.02 9.82 22.63
CA LEU A 540 -30.70 10.44 22.62
C LEU A 540 -30.76 11.79 21.91
N GLU A 541 -30.17 12.81 22.53
CA GLU A 541 -30.12 14.15 21.96
C GLU A 541 -29.14 14.23 20.79
N ILE A 542 -29.57 14.93 19.74
CA ILE A 542 -28.78 15.27 18.55
C ILE A 542 -28.87 16.78 18.41
N MET A 543 -27.74 17.48 18.45
CA MET A 543 -27.70 18.95 18.46
C MET A 543 -28.49 19.58 19.62
N GLY A 544 -28.42 18.98 20.82
CA GLY A 544 -29.04 19.52 22.04
C GLY A 544 -30.56 19.35 22.12
N THR A 545 -31.15 18.50 21.29
CA THR A 545 -32.59 18.19 21.33
C THR A 545 -32.89 16.77 20.85
N THR A 546 -34.09 16.26 21.13
CA THR A 546 -34.62 15.04 20.51
C THR A 546 -35.39 15.39 19.24
N TRP A 547 -35.35 14.49 18.25
CA TRP A 547 -35.96 14.72 16.95
C TRP A 547 -37.18 13.81 16.75
N GLY A 548 -38.20 14.35 16.09
CA GLY A 548 -39.39 13.60 15.71
C GLY A 548 -39.13 12.63 14.55
N PRO A 549 -40.04 11.68 14.30
CA PRO A 549 -39.91 10.69 13.22
C PRO A 549 -39.88 11.30 11.81
N ASP A 550 -40.41 12.51 11.65
CA ASP A 550 -40.43 13.25 10.38
C ASP A 550 -39.14 14.05 10.12
N ALA A 551 -38.15 13.96 11.01
CA ALA A 551 -36.85 14.58 10.78
C ALA A 551 -36.13 13.93 9.59
N VAL A 552 -35.46 14.76 8.78
CA VAL A 552 -34.90 14.33 7.49
C VAL A 552 -33.91 13.18 7.66
N ALA A 553 -34.32 12.00 7.18
CA ALA A 553 -33.56 10.75 7.22
C ALA A 553 -33.09 10.29 8.62
N LEU A 554 -33.82 10.63 9.68
CA LEU A 554 -33.49 10.21 11.05
C LEU A 554 -33.26 8.70 11.13
N HIS A 555 -32.09 8.31 11.64
CA HIS A 555 -31.63 6.93 11.80
C HIS A 555 -31.46 6.10 10.50
N LYS A 556 -31.71 6.65 9.31
CA LYS A 556 -31.53 5.92 8.05
C LYS A 556 -30.05 5.57 7.82
N SER A 557 -29.79 4.50 7.07
CA SER A 557 -28.44 4.02 6.73
C SER A 557 -27.53 3.75 7.96
N THR A 558 -28.13 3.41 9.09
CA THR A 558 -27.47 3.07 10.36
C THR A 558 -27.97 1.71 10.85
N SER A 559 -27.09 0.83 11.31
CA SER A 559 -27.48 -0.41 12.00
C SER A 559 -28.41 -0.08 13.18
N ILE A 560 -29.30 -1.00 13.54
CA ILE A 560 -30.11 -0.81 14.75
C ILE A 560 -29.15 -0.73 15.93
N TYR A 561 -29.20 0.32 16.74
CA TYR A 561 -28.21 0.55 17.81
C TYR A 561 -28.32 -0.50 18.92
N GLY A 562 -27.20 -0.83 19.57
CA GLY A 562 -27.11 -1.92 20.55
C GLY A 562 -26.87 -3.25 19.86
N ASN A 563 -25.64 -3.45 19.36
CA ASN A 563 -25.11 -4.71 18.83
C ASN A 563 -23.76 -5.04 19.46
N LEU A 564 -23.40 -6.32 19.40
CA LEU A 564 -22.03 -6.78 19.61
C LEU A 564 -21.21 -6.54 18.33
N VAL A 565 -19.99 -6.02 18.50
CA VAL A 565 -19.15 -5.50 17.40
C VAL A 565 -17.66 -5.86 17.53
N ALA A 566 -17.27 -6.47 18.64
CA ALA A 566 -15.98 -7.11 18.83
C ALA A 566 -16.17 -8.39 19.64
N MET A 567 -15.39 -9.43 19.36
CA MET A 567 -15.43 -10.67 20.11
C MET A 567 -14.10 -11.41 19.99
N ASP A 568 -13.66 -12.04 21.08
CA ASP A 568 -12.55 -12.99 21.05
C ASP A 568 -12.73 -14.08 22.12
N GLU A 569 -12.23 -15.28 21.82
CA GLU A 569 -12.09 -16.37 22.78
C GLU A 569 -10.65 -16.40 23.29
N SER A 570 -10.43 -16.60 24.58
CA SER A 570 -9.08 -16.74 25.11
C SER A 570 -8.37 -17.95 24.46
N PRO A 571 -7.18 -17.77 23.85
CA PRO A 571 -6.42 -18.89 23.30
C PRO A 571 -5.93 -19.89 24.36
N VAL A 572 -5.96 -19.53 25.64
CA VAL A 572 -5.39 -20.32 26.75
C VAL A 572 -6.44 -20.88 27.71
N GLN A 573 -7.67 -20.37 27.69
CA GLN A 573 -8.79 -20.90 28.48
C GLN A 573 -10.01 -21.09 27.57
N LYS A 574 -10.41 -22.34 27.34
CA LYS A 574 -11.62 -22.68 26.59
C LYS A 574 -12.85 -22.01 27.20
N GLU A 575 -13.75 -21.51 26.36
CA GLU A 575 -15.03 -20.89 26.75
C GLU A 575 -14.94 -19.59 27.56
N LEU A 576 -13.72 -19.07 27.77
CA LEU A 576 -13.51 -17.69 28.21
C LEU A 576 -13.68 -16.74 27.02
N LEU A 577 -14.84 -16.11 26.92
CA LEU A 577 -15.17 -15.15 25.85
C LEU A 577 -15.25 -13.73 26.39
N TYR A 578 -14.84 -12.79 25.54
CA TYR A 578 -15.09 -11.37 25.72
C TYR A 578 -15.85 -10.84 24.50
N VAL A 579 -16.85 -9.99 24.73
CA VAL A 579 -17.61 -9.31 23.67
C VAL A 579 -17.70 -7.81 23.97
N GLY A 580 -17.48 -6.98 22.95
CA GLY A 580 -17.61 -5.53 23.00
C GLY A 580 -18.84 -5.05 22.23
N THR A 581 -19.46 -3.97 22.68
CA THR A 581 -20.68 -3.42 22.06
C THR A 581 -20.47 -2.07 21.38
N ASP A 582 -21.34 -1.74 20.42
CA ASP A 582 -21.39 -0.41 19.80
C ASP A 582 -21.90 0.69 20.76
N ASP A 583 -22.54 0.28 21.86
CA ASP A 583 -22.97 1.13 22.96
C ASP A 583 -21.99 1.19 24.13
N GLY A 584 -20.79 0.62 24.01
CA GLY A 584 -19.63 0.94 24.85
C GLY A 584 -19.48 0.18 26.17
N ILE A 585 -19.90 -1.07 26.19
CA ILE A 585 -19.64 -2.00 27.31
C ILE A 585 -18.88 -3.24 26.81
N ILE A 586 -18.19 -3.91 27.72
CA ILE A 586 -17.60 -5.24 27.49
C ILE A 586 -18.34 -6.25 28.37
N GLN A 587 -18.64 -7.43 27.83
CA GLN A 587 -19.16 -8.55 28.62
C GLN A 587 -18.20 -9.73 28.55
N ARG A 588 -18.08 -10.47 29.65
CA ARG A 588 -17.24 -11.66 29.76
C ARG A 588 -18.04 -12.85 30.26
N THR A 589 -17.75 -14.04 29.76
CA THR A 589 -18.18 -15.31 30.36
C THR A 589 -17.00 -16.27 30.45
N GLU A 590 -17.08 -17.25 31.35
CA GLU A 590 -16.11 -18.35 31.48
C GLU A 590 -16.74 -19.74 31.28
N ASP A 591 -18.07 -19.79 31.11
CA ASP A 591 -18.86 -21.02 31.08
C ASP A 591 -20.04 -20.97 30.09
N LEU A 592 -20.16 -19.87 29.33
CA LEU A 592 -21.25 -19.58 28.40
C LEU A 592 -22.65 -19.49 29.03
N ASN A 593 -22.78 -19.57 30.35
CA ASN A 593 -24.07 -19.52 31.05
C ASN A 593 -24.21 -18.23 31.87
N ALA A 594 -23.12 -17.78 32.49
CA ALA A 594 -23.07 -16.56 33.28
C ALA A 594 -22.22 -15.50 32.58
N TRP A 595 -22.82 -14.32 32.40
CA TRP A 595 -22.16 -13.16 31.75
C TRP A 595 -21.95 -12.03 32.76
N THR A 596 -20.71 -11.54 32.83
CA THR A 596 -20.29 -10.41 33.68
C THR A 596 -20.20 -9.15 32.84
N LYS A 597 -20.99 -8.13 33.20
CA LYS A 597 -21.04 -6.83 32.51
C LYS A 597 -19.98 -5.87 33.06
N LEU A 598 -19.18 -5.29 32.17
CA LEU A 598 -18.11 -4.32 32.45
C LEU A 598 -18.42 -2.99 31.74
N THR A 599 -18.57 -1.88 32.49
CA THR A 599 -19.16 -0.64 31.96
C THR A 599 -18.30 0.61 32.10
N SER A 600 -17.16 0.54 32.79
CA SER A 600 -16.31 1.70 33.06
C SER A 600 -14.85 1.39 32.78
N PHE A 601 -14.20 2.29 32.04
CA PHE A 601 -12.85 2.11 31.52
C PHE A 601 -12.06 3.42 31.73
N PRO A 602 -10.90 3.40 32.43
CA PRO A 602 -10.18 4.61 32.77
C PRO A 602 -9.78 5.46 31.56
N GLY A 603 -10.22 6.71 31.56
CA GLY A 603 -9.91 7.69 30.51
C GLY A 603 -10.71 7.54 29.21
N VAL A 604 -11.53 6.50 29.07
CA VAL A 604 -12.40 6.29 27.90
C VAL A 604 -13.78 6.90 28.19
N PRO A 605 -14.30 7.77 27.31
CA PRO A 605 -15.65 8.31 27.47
C PRO A 605 -16.74 7.24 27.48
N SER A 606 -17.80 7.44 28.26
CA SER A 606 -18.93 6.49 28.33
C SER A 606 -19.63 6.36 26.97
N GLY A 607 -20.04 5.14 26.61
CA GLY A 607 -20.69 4.87 25.32
C GLY A 607 -19.76 5.00 24.11
N THR A 608 -18.44 4.84 24.31
CA THR A 608 -17.45 4.76 23.23
C THR A 608 -17.49 3.38 22.58
N TYR A 609 -17.46 3.33 21.25
CA TYR A 609 -17.48 2.09 20.48
C TYR A 609 -16.29 1.19 20.84
N VAL A 610 -16.56 -0.06 21.23
CA VAL A 610 -15.50 -1.06 21.47
C VAL A 610 -15.07 -1.63 20.13
N ASN A 611 -13.95 -1.15 19.58
CA ASN A 611 -13.55 -1.49 18.22
C ASN A 611 -12.89 -2.86 18.11
N ASP A 612 -12.16 -3.27 19.16
CA ASP A 612 -11.49 -4.56 19.22
C ASP A 612 -11.33 -5.02 20.67
N VAL A 613 -11.41 -6.33 20.91
CA VAL A 613 -11.13 -6.98 22.20
C VAL A 613 -10.37 -8.25 21.91
N LYS A 614 -9.20 -8.43 22.54
CA LYS A 614 -8.33 -9.59 22.32
C LYS A 614 -7.91 -10.22 23.63
N GLY A 615 -8.15 -11.52 23.77
CA GLY A 615 -7.61 -12.32 24.86
C GLY A 615 -6.09 -12.47 24.70
N ASP A 616 -5.35 -12.42 25.81
CA ASP A 616 -3.91 -12.64 25.75
C ASP A 616 -3.60 -14.09 25.35
N ARG A 617 -2.59 -14.24 24.50
CA ARG A 617 -2.20 -15.53 23.92
C ARG A 617 -1.47 -16.43 24.91
N PHE A 618 -1.06 -15.91 26.06
CA PHE A 618 -0.18 -16.58 27.03
C PHE A 618 -0.78 -16.65 28.44
N ASP A 619 -1.70 -15.76 28.80
CA ASP A 619 -2.30 -15.68 30.15
C ASP A 619 -3.81 -15.44 30.13
N ALA A 620 -4.58 -16.36 30.72
CA ALA A 620 -6.04 -16.30 30.74
C ALA A 620 -6.59 -15.07 31.50
N ASN A 621 -5.78 -14.46 32.38
CA ASN A 621 -6.19 -13.26 33.12
C ASN A 621 -6.00 -11.97 32.34
N THR A 622 -5.21 -11.99 31.27
CA THR A 622 -4.88 -10.79 30.52
C THR A 622 -5.80 -10.63 29.31
N VAL A 623 -6.32 -9.41 29.12
CA VAL A 623 -7.17 -9.03 27.98
C VAL A 623 -6.87 -7.60 27.57
N TYR A 624 -6.92 -7.32 26.28
CA TYR A 624 -6.71 -6.01 25.70
C TYR A 624 -7.99 -5.52 25.03
N ALA A 625 -8.23 -4.21 25.04
CA ALA A 625 -9.35 -3.60 24.35
C ALA A 625 -8.94 -2.29 23.68
N ALA A 626 -9.39 -2.10 22.45
CA ALA A 626 -9.28 -0.86 21.69
C ALA A 626 -10.64 -0.18 21.61
N PHE A 627 -10.70 1.09 21.99
CA PHE A 627 -11.92 1.91 21.94
C PHE A 627 -11.76 3.02 20.92
N ASN A 628 -12.83 3.31 20.19
CA ASN A 628 -12.81 4.32 19.14
C ASN A 628 -13.95 5.33 19.29
N ASN A 629 -13.59 6.58 19.56
CA ASN A 629 -14.54 7.66 19.86
C ASN A 629 -14.63 8.74 18.76
N HIS A 630 -14.00 8.54 17.58
CA HIS A 630 -13.98 9.57 16.52
C HIS A 630 -15.38 9.97 16.06
N LYS A 631 -16.35 9.05 16.13
CA LYS A 631 -17.77 9.29 15.79
C LYS A 631 -18.51 10.17 16.81
N ARG A 632 -17.79 10.75 17.76
CA ARG A 632 -18.22 11.82 18.67
C ARG A 632 -17.30 13.05 18.62
N GLY A 633 -16.37 13.12 17.65
CA GLY A 633 -15.38 14.20 17.51
C GLY A 633 -14.13 14.04 18.36
N ASP A 634 -13.88 12.86 18.92
CA ASP A 634 -12.73 12.56 19.75
C ASP A 634 -11.78 11.60 19.02
N PHE A 635 -10.68 12.13 18.52
CA PHE A 635 -9.73 11.40 17.67
C PHE A 635 -8.64 10.67 18.44
N LYS A 636 -8.70 10.69 19.79
CA LYS A 636 -7.69 10.09 20.64
C LYS A 636 -7.70 8.55 20.52
N PRO A 637 -6.52 7.91 20.44
CA PRO A 637 -6.43 6.45 20.53
C PRO A 637 -6.60 5.98 21.98
N TYR A 638 -7.40 4.94 22.16
CA TYR A 638 -7.63 4.32 23.47
C TYR A 638 -7.32 2.83 23.39
N ILE A 639 -6.19 2.43 23.99
CA ILE A 639 -5.82 1.02 24.16
C ILE A 639 -5.68 0.76 25.64
N LEU A 640 -6.44 -0.21 26.15
CA LEU A 640 -6.44 -0.58 27.55
C LEU A 640 -6.07 -2.06 27.70
N LYS A 641 -5.46 -2.37 28.84
CA LYS A 641 -5.07 -3.70 29.27
C LYS A 641 -5.69 -3.99 30.63
N SER A 642 -6.19 -5.21 30.80
CA SER A 642 -6.53 -5.80 32.08
C SER A 642 -5.60 -6.99 32.35
N ILE A 643 -5.33 -7.28 33.62
CA ILE A 643 -4.59 -8.47 34.09
C ILE A 643 -5.41 -9.34 35.06
N ASP A 644 -6.71 -9.07 35.20
CA ASP A 644 -7.62 -9.75 36.14
C ASP A 644 -8.95 -10.12 35.48
N LYS A 645 -8.89 -10.57 34.21
CA LYS A 645 -10.03 -10.95 33.36
C LYS A 645 -11.00 -9.80 33.07
N GLY A 646 -10.56 -8.55 33.10
CA GLY A 646 -11.35 -7.37 32.74
C GLY A 646 -12.01 -6.69 33.94
N ASN A 647 -11.72 -7.13 35.16
CA ASN A 647 -12.29 -6.52 36.37
C ASN A 647 -11.68 -5.12 36.62
N SER A 648 -10.42 -4.90 36.24
CA SER A 648 -9.75 -3.60 36.29
C SER A 648 -8.87 -3.37 35.06
N TRP A 649 -8.77 -2.12 34.62
CA TRP A 649 -8.09 -1.75 33.38
C TRP A 649 -7.05 -0.64 33.59
N VAL A 650 -5.98 -0.68 32.82
CA VAL A 650 -4.96 0.37 32.73
C VAL A 650 -4.76 0.77 31.27
N SER A 651 -4.54 2.06 31.01
CA SER A 651 -4.21 2.51 29.65
C SER A 651 -2.79 2.07 29.27
N ILE A 652 -2.67 1.55 28.05
CA ILE A 652 -1.42 1.25 27.37
C ILE A 652 -1.32 1.99 26.02
N THR A 653 -2.05 3.11 25.89
CA THR A 653 -1.98 3.99 24.71
C THR A 653 -0.57 4.56 24.51
N GLY A 654 0.18 4.76 25.61
CA GLY A 654 1.56 5.23 25.56
C GLY A 654 1.71 6.58 24.87
N ASP A 655 2.58 6.64 23.87
CA ASP A 655 2.97 7.80 23.06
C ASP A 655 2.36 7.79 21.64
N LEU A 656 1.28 7.04 21.40
CA LEU A 656 0.53 7.12 20.14
C LEU A 656 0.04 8.56 19.88
N PRO A 657 0.00 9.03 18.61
CA PRO A 657 -0.46 10.37 18.28
C PRO A 657 -1.90 10.64 18.76
N GLU A 658 -2.14 11.84 19.30
CA GLU A 658 -3.47 12.22 19.80
C GLU A 658 -4.55 12.26 18.70
N ARG A 659 -4.18 12.56 17.45
CA ARG A 659 -5.09 12.45 16.30
C ARG A 659 -4.70 11.23 15.49
N GLY A 660 -5.46 10.15 15.65
CA GLY A 660 -5.17 8.88 14.99
C GLY A 660 -5.81 7.71 15.71
N SER A 661 -7.15 7.70 15.77
CA SER A 661 -7.93 6.68 16.45
C SER A 661 -7.44 5.27 16.10
N VAL A 662 -7.44 4.39 17.10
CA VAL A 662 -7.05 3.00 16.93
C VAL A 662 -8.24 2.16 16.44
N TYR A 663 -7.97 1.21 15.55
CA TYR A 663 -8.95 0.25 15.06
C TYR A 663 -8.67 -1.15 15.62
N SER A 664 -7.45 -1.64 15.51
CA SER A 664 -7.12 -3.02 15.83
C SER A 664 -5.89 -3.13 16.72
N ILE A 665 -5.85 -4.20 17.52
CA ILE A 665 -4.67 -4.62 18.28
C ILE A 665 -4.34 -6.08 17.97
N ALA A 666 -3.05 -6.39 17.81
CA ALA A 666 -2.57 -7.76 17.71
C ALA A 666 -1.40 -7.99 18.67
N GLN A 667 -1.31 -9.19 19.22
CA GLN A 667 -0.19 -9.63 20.05
C GLN A 667 0.65 -10.64 19.29
N ASP A 668 1.97 -10.49 19.35
CA ASP A 668 2.89 -11.48 18.80
C ASP A 668 2.64 -12.87 19.40
N HIS A 669 2.85 -13.90 18.58
CA HIS A 669 2.61 -15.29 18.96
C HIS A 669 3.81 -15.94 19.68
N VAL A 670 4.92 -15.23 19.86
CA VAL A 670 6.12 -15.72 20.56
C VAL A 670 6.50 -14.83 21.76
N ASP A 671 6.60 -13.51 21.58
CA ASP A 671 6.91 -12.55 22.63
C ASP A 671 5.64 -11.83 23.12
N LYS A 672 5.23 -12.15 24.36
CA LYS A 672 4.06 -11.56 25.02
C LYS A 672 4.09 -10.02 25.14
N ASN A 673 5.28 -9.39 25.07
CA ASN A 673 5.42 -7.94 25.20
C ASN A 673 5.38 -7.21 23.86
N LEU A 674 5.45 -7.93 22.74
CA LEU A 674 5.40 -7.35 21.41
C LEU A 674 3.94 -7.21 20.96
N LEU A 675 3.49 -5.97 20.85
CA LEU A 675 2.12 -5.59 20.46
C LEU A 675 2.14 -4.77 19.16
N PHE A 676 1.05 -4.85 18.41
CA PHE A 676 0.82 -4.12 17.17
C PHE A 676 -0.49 -3.35 17.25
N ALA A 677 -0.54 -2.17 16.62
CA ALA A 677 -1.73 -1.32 16.57
C ALA A 677 -1.94 -0.76 15.16
N GLY A 678 -3.14 -0.98 14.62
CA GLY A 678 -3.63 -0.37 13.39
C GLY A 678 -4.40 0.90 13.74
N THR A 679 -4.03 2.03 13.13
CA THR A 679 -4.66 3.33 13.40
C THR A 679 -5.15 4.00 12.12
N GLU A 680 -5.86 5.11 12.28
CA GLU A 680 -6.33 5.93 11.17
C GLU A 680 -5.21 6.36 10.20
N PHE A 681 -3.97 6.53 10.68
CA PHE A 681 -2.88 7.06 9.84
C PHE A 681 -1.64 6.15 9.80
N GLY A 682 -1.83 4.84 10.03
CA GLY A 682 -0.83 3.83 9.74
C GLY A 682 -0.71 2.73 10.79
N PHE A 683 0.48 2.14 10.85
CA PHE A 683 0.78 0.95 11.64
C PHE A 683 1.90 1.21 12.66
N TYR A 684 1.71 0.71 13.87
CA TYR A 684 2.64 0.88 15.00
C TYR A 684 2.91 -0.46 15.66
N PHE A 685 4.10 -0.59 16.24
CA PHE A 685 4.41 -1.70 17.17
C PHE A 685 4.96 -1.16 18.49
N SER A 686 4.85 -1.97 19.53
CA SER A 686 5.46 -1.74 20.82
C SER A 686 6.21 -3.00 21.24
N ALA A 687 7.52 -2.89 21.50
CA ALA A 687 8.32 -3.99 22.06
C ALA A 687 8.27 -4.07 23.61
N ASN A 688 7.47 -3.23 24.27
CA ASN A 688 7.45 -3.11 25.73
C ASN A 688 6.04 -3.05 26.33
N ALA A 689 5.13 -3.84 25.76
CA ALA A 689 3.75 -4.03 26.21
C ALA A 689 2.91 -2.74 26.29
N GLY A 690 3.09 -1.84 25.32
CA GLY A 690 2.31 -0.63 25.08
C GLY A 690 2.83 0.61 25.78
N LYS A 691 4.04 0.59 26.36
CA LYS A 691 4.64 1.79 26.96
C LYS A 691 5.13 2.78 25.90
N ASN A 692 5.70 2.28 24.81
CA ASN A 692 6.17 3.07 23.68
C ASN A 692 5.82 2.42 22.35
N TRP A 693 5.31 3.21 21.43
CA TRP A 693 4.84 2.82 20.11
C TRP A 693 5.71 3.46 19.04
N VAL A 694 6.19 2.63 18.12
CA VAL A 694 7.05 3.05 17.01
C VAL A 694 6.31 2.80 15.70
N LYS A 695 6.17 3.84 14.89
CA LYS A 695 5.56 3.75 13.55
C LYS A 695 6.46 2.96 12.61
N ILE A 696 5.90 2.01 11.87
CA ILE A 696 6.56 1.37 10.72
C ILE A 696 5.88 1.90 9.44
N GLY A 697 6.59 2.74 8.70
CA GLY A 697 6.08 3.37 7.46
C GLY A 697 6.73 2.88 6.17
N GLY A 698 7.70 1.96 6.23
CA GLY A 698 8.36 1.46 5.02
C GLY A 698 7.33 0.81 4.08
N GLY A 699 7.17 1.33 2.87
CA GLY A 699 6.26 0.78 1.86
C GLY A 699 4.75 0.92 2.14
N LEU A 700 4.34 1.59 3.23
CA LEU A 700 2.95 1.84 3.59
C LEU A 700 2.66 3.35 3.53
N PRO A 701 1.69 3.83 2.71
CA PRO A 701 1.34 5.25 2.68
C PRO A 701 0.62 5.68 3.97
N THR A 702 0.33 6.98 4.11
CA THR A 702 -0.68 7.41 5.09
C THR A 702 -2.01 6.75 4.70
N ILE A 703 -2.52 5.83 5.52
CA ILE A 703 -3.75 5.07 5.24
C ILE A 703 -4.31 4.50 6.54
N GLY A 704 -5.65 4.38 6.61
CA GLY A 704 -6.32 3.69 7.71
C GLY A 704 -6.05 2.18 7.66
N VAL A 705 -5.46 1.65 8.74
CA VAL A 705 -5.26 0.21 8.95
C VAL A 705 -6.39 -0.29 9.83
N ARG A 706 -7.40 -0.91 9.22
CA ARG A 706 -8.64 -1.30 9.91
C ARG A 706 -8.50 -2.59 10.70
N ASP A 707 -7.64 -3.49 10.24
CA ASP A 707 -7.47 -4.79 10.86
C ASP A 707 -6.07 -5.37 10.60
N ILE A 708 -5.63 -6.26 11.49
CA ILE A 708 -4.31 -6.89 11.49
C ILE A 708 -4.48 -8.38 11.76
N ASP A 709 -3.89 -9.21 10.90
CA ASP A 709 -3.74 -10.64 11.18
C ASP A 709 -2.26 -11.07 11.06
N ILE A 710 -1.91 -12.13 11.78
CA ILE A 710 -0.56 -12.67 11.88
C ILE A 710 -0.54 -14.08 11.29
N GLN A 711 0.21 -14.24 10.20
CA GLN A 711 0.57 -15.57 9.71
C GLN A 711 1.73 -16.11 10.56
N ARG A 712 1.42 -17.06 11.44
CA ARG A 712 2.35 -17.54 12.48
C ARG A 712 3.49 -18.41 11.94
N ARG A 713 3.24 -19.23 10.91
CA ARG A 713 4.26 -20.08 10.28
C ARG A 713 5.36 -19.22 9.64
N GLU A 714 4.98 -18.13 8.98
CA GLU A 714 5.90 -17.26 8.24
C GLU A 714 6.49 -16.12 9.08
N ASN A 715 5.88 -15.83 10.25
CA ASN A 715 6.07 -14.59 11.00
C ASN A 715 5.73 -13.35 10.16
N ASP A 716 4.66 -13.40 9.39
CA ASP A 716 4.22 -12.26 8.57
C ASP A 716 3.11 -11.49 9.29
N ILE A 717 3.09 -10.17 9.09
CA ILE A 717 1.95 -9.31 9.46
C ILE A 717 1.21 -8.93 8.18
N VAL A 718 -0.11 -9.15 8.18
CA VAL A 718 -0.99 -8.78 7.07
C VAL A 718 -1.97 -7.71 7.53
N LEU A 719 -2.08 -6.64 6.74
CA LEU A 719 -2.90 -5.47 7.04
C LEU A 719 -4.07 -5.36 6.07
N ALA A 720 -5.29 -5.22 6.58
CA ALA A 720 -6.40 -4.66 5.82
C ALA A 720 -6.31 -3.13 5.85
N SER A 721 -6.03 -2.52 4.69
CA SER A 721 -6.14 -1.07 4.54
C SER A 721 -7.48 -0.69 3.94
N PHE A 722 -8.02 0.46 4.36
CA PHE A 722 -9.26 1.00 3.82
C PHE A 722 -8.95 1.97 2.66
N GLY A 723 -8.63 1.43 1.48
CA GLY A 723 -8.43 2.24 0.26
C GLY A 723 -7.12 1.98 -0.49
N ARG A 724 -6.29 1.01 -0.06
CA ARG A 724 -5.04 0.64 -0.75
C ARG A 724 -4.79 -0.87 -0.80
N GLY A 725 -5.84 -1.68 -0.61
CA GLY A 725 -5.76 -3.14 -0.62
C GLY A 725 -5.07 -3.74 0.61
N PHE A 726 -4.53 -4.95 0.49
CA PHE A 726 -3.74 -5.56 1.55
C PHE A 726 -2.26 -5.18 1.48
N TYR A 727 -1.61 -5.21 2.64
CA TYR A 727 -0.16 -5.11 2.77
C TYR A 727 0.38 -6.26 3.60
N VAL A 728 1.59 -6.74 3.24
CA VAL A 728 2.31 -7.75 4.01
C VAL A 728 3.67 -7.19 4.44
N LEU A 729 3.98 -7.30 5.73
CA LEU A 729 5.35 -7.19 6.22
C LEU A 729 5.89 -8.61 6.41
N ASP A 730 6.70 -9.06 5.44
CA ASP A 730 7.28 -10.39 5.50
C ASP A 730 8.26 -10.49 6.68
N ASP A 731 8.18 -11.54 7.49
CA ASP A 731 9.06 -11.86 8.63
C ASP A 731 9.35 -10.68 9.59
N TYR A 732 8.40 -10.34 10.46
CA TYR A 732 8.59 -9.33 11.51
C TYR A 732 9.41 -9.81 12.72
N SER A 733 9.86 -11.07 12.74
CA SER A 733 10.55 -11.65 13.91
C SER A 733 11.76 -10.84 14.44
N PRO A 734 12.51 -10.04 13.63
CA PRO A 734 13.56 -9.15 14.15
C PRO A 734 13.08 -8.13 15.19
N LEU A 735 11.78 -7.80 15.21
CA LEU A 735 11.21 -6.87 16.20
C LEU A 735 11.30 -7.42 17.63
N ARG A 736 11.34 -8.75 17.81
CA ARG A 736 11.45 -9.43 19.12
C ARG A 736 12.80 -9.20 19.79
N THR A 737 13.85 -8.97 19.00
CA THR A 737 15.25 -8.92 19.48
C THR A 737 15.98 -7.64 19.07
N LEU A 738 15.25 -6.53 18.85
CA LEU A 738 15.88 -5.24 18.50
C LEU A 738 16.96 -4.80 19.49
N GLY A 739 16.82 -5.15 20.78
CA GLY A 739 17.78 -4.85 21.83
C GLY A 739 19.17 -5.45 21.63
N ASP A 740 19.28 -6.59 20.95
CA ASP A 740 20.54 -7.33 20.72
C ASP A 740 21.54 -6.51 19.88
N SER A 741 21.02 -5.57 19.11
CA SER A 741 21.79 -4.69 18.24
C SER A 741 22.42 -3.48 18.95
N SER A 742 22.03 -3.20 20.19
CA SER A 742 22.31 -1.93 20.88
C SER A 742 23.80 -1.65 21.16
N ASN A 743 24.64 -2.70 21.21
CA ASN A 743 26.06 -2.60 21.58
C ASN A 743 27.05 -3.11 20.52
N VAL A 744 26.58 -3.55 19.35
CA VAL A 744 27.43 -4.10 18.28
C VAL A 744 27.48 -3.16 17.07
N ALA A 745 28.53 -3.27 16.26
CA ALA A 745 28.66 -2.49 15.03
C ALA A 745 27.66 -2.96 13.96
N ALA A 746 27.45 -4.27 13.86
CA ALA A 746 26.47 -4.90 13.00
C ALA A 746 25.92 -6.18 13.67
N HIS A 747 24.70 -6.58 13.29
CA HIS A 747 24.06 -7.80 13.78
C HIS A 747 23.22 -8.43 12.66
N ILE A 748 23.29 -9.76 12.50
CA ILE A 748 22.42 -10.51 11.58
C ILE A 748 21.35 -11.18 12.43
N TYR A 749 20.09 -10.85 12.18
CA TYR A 749 18.95 -11.44 12.89
C TYR A 749 18.75 -12.91 12.46
N PRO A 750 17.97 -13.71 13.21
CA PRO A 750 17.61 -15.07 12.79
C PRO A 750 17.09 -15.09 11.34
N ILE A 751 17.50 -16.11 10.59
CA ILE A 751 17.17 -16.27 9.18
C ILE A 751 16.22 -17.44 9.06
N LYS A 752 15.02 -17.23 8.50
CA LYS A 752 14.07 -18.31 8.26
C LYS A 752 14.55 -19.25 7.15
N ASP A 753 14.04 -20.47 7.15
CA ASP A 753 14.29 -21.43 6.08
C ASP A 753 13.83 -20.83 4.74
N ALA A 754 14.70 -20.91 3.74
CA ALA A 754 14.50 -20.28 2.45
C ALA A 754 14.07 -21.33 1.40
N LEU A 755 12.98 -21.04 0.67
CA LEU A 755 12.41 -21.97 -0.31
C LEU A 755 12.97 -21.69 -1.72
N THR A 756 13.63 -22.68 -2.31
CA THR A 756 14.11 -22.64 -3.70
C THR A 756 13.17 -23.40 -4.65
N TYR A 757 12.92 -22.83 -5.83
CA TYR A 757 12.07 -23.40 -6.87
C TYR A 757 12.35 -22.75 -8.23
N ASN A 758 11.91 -23.40 -9.31
CA ASN A 758 11.96 -22.83 -10.65
C ASN A 758 10.79 -21.85 -10.84
N ILE A 759 11.12 -20.61 -11.20
CA ILE A 759 10.13 -19.55 -11.43
C ILE A 759 9.37 -19.85 -12.72
N THR A 760 8.05 -19.87 -12.67
CA THR A 760 7.20 -20.02 -13.85
C THR A 760 7.06 -18.69 -14.58
N ASN A 761 6.88 -18.72 -15.90
CA ASN A 761 6.76 -17.50 -16.71
C ASN A 761 5.69 -17.71 -17.80
N PRO A 762 4.42 -17.85 -17.41
CA PRO A 762 3.34 -18.26 -18.29
C PRO A 762 3.00 -17.24 -19.39
N LEU A 763 3.40 -15.97 -19.24
CA LEU A 763 3.24 -14.93 -20.27
C LEU A 763 4.55 -14.71 -21.08
N GLY A 764 5.58 -15.52 -20.86
CA GLY A 764 6.79 -15.61 -21.67
C GLY A 764 7.99 -14.77 -21.22
N THR A 765 7.83 -13.48 -20.87
CA THR A 765 8.95 -12.60 -20.43
C THR A 765 8.65 -11.91 -19.09
N LYS A 766 9.68 -11.48 -18.35
CA LYS A 766 9.54 -10.86 -17.02
C LYS A 766 8.59 -9.65 -17.01
N GLY A 767 8.11 -9.28 -15.82
CA GLY A 767 7.22 -8.13 -15.62
C GLY A 767 5.84 -8.38 -16.20
N LYS A 768 5.22 -7.40 -16.86
CA LYS A 768 3.88 -7.53 -17.49
C LYS A 768 3.90 -8.21 -18.87
N ALA A 769 5.05 -8.73 -19.29
CA ALA A 769 5.25 -9.38 -20.60
C ALA A 769 4.73 -8.54 -21.79
N SER A 770 3.77 -9.05 -22.55
CA SER A 770 3.13 -8.36 -23.69
C SER A 770 1.67 -7.98 -23.42
N GLN A 771 1.27 -7.84 -22.15
CA GLN A 771 -0.12 -7.48 -21.77
C GLN A 771 -0.38 -5.97 -21.77
N GLY A 772 0.67 -5.14 -21.92
CA GLY A 772 0.57 -3.69 -21.84
C GLY A 772 0.60 -3.17 -20.40
N GLU A 773 0.70 -1.85 -20.23
CA GLU A 773 0.94 -1.22 -18.92
C GLU A 773 -0.31 -1.13 -18.02
N SER A 774 -1.51 -1.26 -18.58
CA SER A 774 -2.76 -1.32 -17.80
C SER A 774 -2.98 -2.68 -17.11
N PHE A 775 -2.19 -3.70 -17.46
CA PHE A 775 -2.27 -4.99 -16.78
C PHE A 775 -1.75 -4.85 -15.34
N PHE A 776 -2.63 -5.06 -14.37
CA PHE A 776 -2.29 -4.91 -12.96
C PHE A 776 -1.57 -6.13 -12.42
N THR A 777 -0.44 -5.88 -11.76
CA THR A 777 0.23 -6.89 -10.95
C THR A 777 1.03 -6.25 -9.82
N THR A 778 1.18 -6.98 -8.72
CA THR A 778 2.04 -6.64 -7.58
C THR A 778 3.22 -7.63 -7.49
N PRO A 779 4.40 -7.17 -7.07
CA PRO A 779 5.59 -8.04 -7.03
C PRO A 779 5.47 -9.10 -5.93
N ASN A 780 5.96 -10.31 -6.24
CA ASN A 780 6.27 -11.32 -5.23
C ASN A 780 7.43 -10.84 -4.31
N PRO A 781 7.55 -11.36 -3.08
CA PRO A 781 8.76 -11.13 -2.29
C PRO A 781 9.99 -11.64 -3.07
N PRO A 782 11.19 -11.03 -2.88
CA PRO A 782 12.39 -11.46 -3.55
C PRO A 782 12.65 -12.96 -3.34
N ILE A 783 12.97 -13.66 -4.42
CA ILE A 783 13.26 -15.09 -4.38
C ILE A 783 14.68 -15.25 -3.87
N GLY A 784 14.84 -15.93 -2.72
CA GLY A 784 16.14 -16.12 -2.10
C GLY A 784 16.09 -16.26 -0.59
N ALA A 785 17.27 -16.43 0.01
CA ALA A 785 17.48 -16.29 1.45
C ALA A 785 17.60 -14.80 1.78
N THR A 786 16.62 -14.26 2.50
CA THR A 786 16.62 -12.85 2.91
C THR A 786 17.27 -12.71 4.27
N PHE A 787 18.27 -11.84 4.36
CA PHE A 787 19.01 -11.53 5.57
C PHE A 787 18.55 -10.18 6.10
N THR A 788 17.89 -10.17 7.26
CA THR A 788 17.65 -8.93 8.01
C THR A 788 18.85 -8.65 8.90
N TYR A 789 19.40 -7.43 8.84
CA TYR A 789 20.58 -7.06 9.60
C TYR A 789 20.53 -5.61 10.09
N PHE A 790 21.15 -5.36 11.23
CA PHE A 790 21.34 -4.03 11.79
C PHE A 790 22.74 -3.49 11.48
N LEU A 791 22.84 -2.19 11.20
CA LEU A 791 24.08 -1.43 11.19
C LEU A 791 23.99 -0.23 12.13
N LYS A 792 24.95 -0.12 13.06
CA LYS A 792 25.02 1.00 14.00
C LYS A 792 25.27 2.33 13.29
N GLU A 793 26.16 2.31 12.30
CA GLU A 793 26.50 3.44 11.45
C GLU A 793 26.61 2.95 10.00
N LYS A 794 26.18 3.80 9.06
CA LYS A 794 26.48 3.60 7.65
C LYS A 794 28.00 3.76 7.44
N PRO A 795 28.67 2.91 6.64
CA PRO A 795 30.05 3.17 6.21
C PRO A 795 30.15 4.55 5.53
N LYS A 796 31.10 5.38 5.96
CA LYS A 796 31.27 6.78 5.50
C LYS A 796 32.54 6.91 4.70
N THR A 797 32.51 7.73 3.65
CA THR A 797 33.73 8.18 2.98
C THR A 797 34.44 9.28 3.80
N ASN A 798 35.68 9.61 3.45
CA ASN A 798 36.36 10.79 4.00
C ASN A 798 35.56 12.07 3.70
N ALA A 799 35.03 12.17 2.48
CA ALA A 799 34.16 13.28 2.07
C ALA A 799 32.88 13.36 2.92
N ASP A 800 32.23 12.23 3.22
CA ASP A 800 31.04 12.20 4.09
C ASP A 800 31.38 12.64 5.52
N SER A 801 32.51 12.18 6.05
CA SER A 801 32.99 12.52 7.39
C SER A 801 33.30 14.02 7.50
N ARG A 802 33.98 14.58 6.49
CA ARG A 802 34.23 16.02 6.38
C ARG A 802 32.93 16.81 6.31
N ARG A 803 32.02 16.46 5.38
CA ARG A 803 30.73 17.16 5.22
C ARG A 803 29.87 17.08 6.48
N ALA A 804 29.92 15.98 7.23
CA ALA A 804 29.26 15.84 8.52
C ALA A 804 29.86 16.80 9.57
N GLY A 805 31.19 16.93 9.59
CA GLY A 805 31.92 17.92 10.41
C GLY A 805 31.55 19.36 10.04
N GLU A 806 31.58 19.70 8.76
CA GLU A 806 31.17 21.01 8.22
C GLU A 806 29.71 21.36 8.57
N LYS A 807 28.80 20.37 8.49
CA LYS A 807 27.40 20.55 8.88
C LYS A 807 27.29 20.86 10.38
N LYS A 808 28.09 20.21 11.22
CA LYS A 808 28.16 20.50 12.66
C LYS A 808 28.70 21.92 12.90
N ILE A 809 29.79 22.30 12.24
CA ILE A 809 30.37 23.65 12.32
C ILE A 809 29.34 24.72 11.91
N ARG A 810 28.63 24.54 10.79
CA ARG A 810 27.54 25.46 10.35
C ARG A 810 26.44 25.56 11.39
N LYS A 811 26.01 24.43 11.94
CA LYS A 811 24.95 24.38 12.96
C LYS A 811 25.37 25.16 14.22
N ASP A 812 26.65 25.10 14.55
CA ASP A 812 27.22 25.77 15.71
C ASP A 812 27.64 27.24 15.40
N GLY A 813 27.27 27.77 14.22
CA GLY A 813 27.58 29.15 13.79
C GLY A 813 29.04 29.39 13.43
N GLY A 814 29.85 28.33 13.31
CA GLY A 814 31.27 28.42 12.97
C GLY A 814 31.52 28.64 11.48
N LYS A 815 32.73 29.13 11.15
CA LYS A 815 33.22 29.26 9.77
C LYS A 815 33.85 27.95 9.31
N ILE A 816 33.48 27.49 8.11
CA ILE A 816 34.12 26.35 7.46
C ILE A 816 35.44 26.80 6.84
N SER A 817 36.53 26.10 7.17
CA SER A 817 37.80 26.22 6.45
C SER A 817 37.80 25.35 5.19
N TYR A 818 38.39 25.85 4.12
CA TYR A 818 38.58 25.05 2.91
C TYR A 818 39.54 23.87 3.21
N PRO A 819 39.24 22.64 2.76
CA PRO A 819 40.11 21.48 3.01
C PRO A 819 41.47 21.65 2.33
N SER A 820 42.52 21.02 2.87
CA SER A 820 43.82 21.02 2.20
C SER A 820 43.74 20.25 0.87
N LEU A 821 44.60 20.61 -0.08
CA LEU A 821 44.67 19.92 -1.38
C LEU A 821 44.96 18.42 -1.21
N ASP A 822 45.79 18.05 -0.23
CA ASP A 822 46.10 16.64 0.05
C ASP A 822 44.89 15.87 0.59
N ALA A 823 44.04 16.51 1.39
CA ALA A 823 42.79 15.90 1.85
C ALA A 823 41.81 15.67 0.68
N LEU A 824 41.70 16.63 -0.25
CA LEU A 824 40.86 16.48 -1.44
C LEU A 824 41.38 15.41 -2.39
N LYS A 825 42.70 15.34 -2.62
CA LYS A 825 43.31 14.27 -3.41
C LYS A 825 43.06 12.88 -2.81
N LEU A 826 43.06 12.76 -1.48
CA LEU A 826 42.69 11.52 -0.79
C LEU A 826 41.22 11.17 -1.02
N GLU A 827 40.32 12.15 -0.98
CA GLU A 827 38.89 11.95 -1.33
C GLU A 827 38.71 11.51 -2.80
N ASP A 828 39.49 12.05 -3.73
CA ASP A 828 39.39 11.75 -5.16
C ASP A 828 39.80 10.32 -5.52
N VAL A 829 40.73 9.72 -4.76
CA VAL A 829 41.24 8.35 -5.01
C VAL A 829 40.66 7.31 -4.06
N GLU A 830 39.79 7.71 -3.12
CA GLU A 830 39.20 6.82 -2.13
C GLU A 830 38.25 5.79 -2.78
N ALA A 831 38.46 4.51 -2.46
CA ALA A 831 37.50 3.47 -2.82
C ALA A 831 36.23 3.63 -1.97
N LYS A 832 35.07 3.78 -2.63
CA LYS A 832 33.78 3.89 -1.93
C LYS A 832 33.57 2.70 -1.00
N PRO A 833 33.15 2.90 0.26
CA PRO A 833 32.93 1.81 1.18
C PRO A 833 31.70 0.99 0.79
N TYR A 834 31.74 -0.31 1.05
CA TYR A 834 30.64 -1.24 0.79
C TYR A 834 30.68 -2.42 1.75
N LEU A 835 29.55 -3.14 1.83
CA LEU A 835 29.46 -4.40 2.54
C LEU A 835 29.63 -5.58 1.57
N ILE A 836 30.18 -6.67 2.08
CA ILE A 836 30.27 -7.96 1.40
C ILE A 836 29.52 -8.98 2.23
N PHE A 837 28.55 -9.64 1.60
CA PHE A 837 27.89 -10.81 2.15
C PHE A 837 28.61 -12.04 1.61
N GLU A 838 29.21 -12.82 2.51
CA GLU A 838 29.89 -14.07 2.20
C GLU A 838 29.02 -15.25 2.63
N ILE A 839 28.70 -16.12 1.68
CA ILE A 839 27.92 -17.33 1.91
C ILE A 839 28.85 -18.53 1.91
N THR A 840 28.71 -19.38 2.93
CA THR A 840 29.44 -20.64 3.05
C THR A 840 28.48 -21.82 3.13
N ASN A 841 28.88 -22.98 2.60
CA ASN A 841 28.13 -24.23 2.75
C ASN A 841 28.45 -24.90 4.11
N GLU A 842 27.83 -26.06 4.38
CA GLU A 842 28.04 -26.84 5.61
C GLU A 842 29.50 -27.29 5.83
N LYS A 843 30.31 -27.40 4.76
CA LYS A 843 31.74 -27.71 4.83
C LYS A 843 32.61 -26.48 5.15
N GLY A 844 32.02 -25.29 5.21
CA GLY A 844 32.74 -24.03 5.41
C GLY A 844 33.34 -23.43 4.13
N GLU A 845 33.04 -24.01 2.95
CA GLU A 845 33.53 -23.53 1.67
C GLU A 845 32.71 -22.31 1.23
N VAL A 846 33.38 -21.26 0.73
CA VAL A 846 32.70 -20.06 0.23
C VAL A 846 32.08 -20.35 -1.13
N VAL A 847 30.76 -20.21 -1.22
CA VAL A 847 29.99 -20.50 -2.44
C VAL A 847 29.57 -19.25 -3.21
N ARG A 848 29.49 -18.10 -2.53
CA ARG A 848 29.10 -16.82 -3.12
C ARG A 848 29.61 -15.65 -2.28
N ARG A 849 30.03 -14.58 -2.95
CA ARG A 849 30.18 -13.25 -2.34
C ARG A 849 29.44 -12.22 -3.17
N PHE A 850 28.68 -11.33 -2.53
CA PHE A 850 28.05 -10.21 -3.23
C PHE A 850 28.17 -8.91 -2.44
N LYS A 851 28.24 -7.80 -3.19
CA LYS A 851 28.39 -6.46 -2.62
C LYS A 851 27.02 -5.85 -2.33
N GLU A 852 26.89 -5.23 -1.17
CA GLU A 852 25.77 -4.36 -0.82
C GLU A 852 26.28 -2.93 -0.61
N SER A 853 25.76 -2.00 -1.40
CA SER A 853 26.21 -0.60 -1.46
C SER A 853 25.14 0.41 -1.02
N LYS A 854 23.89 -0.05 -0.85
CA LYS A 854 22.73 0.76 -0.45
C LYS A 854 22.44 0.66 1.05
N ALA A 855 23.24 -0.08 1.81
CA ALA A 855 23.05 -0.23 3.24
C ALA A 855 22.98 1.12 3.96
N ALA A 856 22.00 1.26 4.85
CA ALA A 856 21.75 2.44 5.66
C ALA A 856 22.00 2.15 7.14
N LYS A 857 22.06 3.21 7.96
CA LYS A 857 22.06 3.06 9.41
C LYS A 857 20.70 2.50 9.88
N GLY A 858 20.71 1.53 10.78
CA GLY A 858 19.51 0.87 11.30
C GLY A 858 19.29 -0.52 10.70
N ILE A 859 18.04 -0.97 10.65
CA ILE A 859 17.64 -2.25 10.07
C ILE A 859 17.64 -2.17 8.54
N ASN A 860 18.20 -3.20 7.90
CA ASN A 860 18.30 -3.38 6.46
C ASN A 860 17.93 -4.83 6.10
N ARG A 861 17.57 -5.04 4.83
CA ARG A 861 17.38 -6.37 4.25
C ARG A 861 18.15 -6.50 2.94
N THR A 862 18.72 -7.67 2.72
CA THR A 862 19.28 -8.08 1.42
C THR A 862 18.94 -9.54 1.17
N THR A 863 18.90 -9.96 -0.09
CA THR A 863 18.51 -11.32 -0.47
C THR A 863 19.59 -11.97 -1.31
N TRP A 864 19.99 -13.19 -0.94
CA TRP A 864 20.75 -14.07 -1.82
C TRP A 864 19.79 -14.93 -2.63
N ASP A 865 19.79 -14.75 -3.95
CA ASP A 865 18.94 -15.41 -4.95
C ASP A 865 19.22 -16.90 -5.17
N PHE A 866 19.93 -17.54 -4.23
CA PHE A 866 20.44 -18.90 -4.29
C PHE A 866 21.46 -19.15 -5.39
N ARG A 867 21.93 -18.14 -6.13
CA ARG A 867 22.89 -18.36 -7.20
C ARG A 867 24.31 -18.49 -6.66
N LEU A 868 25.00 -19.56 -7.05
CA LEU A 868 26.44 -19.72 -6.86
C LEU A 868 27.20 -18.68 -7.68
N GLU A 869 28.50 -18.57 -7.45
CA GLU A 869 29.35 -17.71 -8.29
C GLU A 869 29.26 -18.11 -9.76
N SER A 870 29.21 -17.11 -10.65
CA SER A 870 29.25 -17.40 -12.08
C SER A 870 30.65 -17.87 -12.44
N SER A 871 30.71 -18.91 -13.27
CA SER A 871 31.95 -19.41 -13.85
C SER A 871 32.38 -18.66 -15.10
N SER A 872 31.55 -17.73 -15.61
CA SER A 872 31.91 -16.92 -16.77
C SER A 872 33.13 -16.04 -16.47
N PRO A 873 33.94 -15.70 -17.48
CA PRO A 873 34.99 -14.71 -17.35
C PRO A 873 34.49 -13.41 -16.74
N ILE A 874 35.32 -12.83 -15.87
CA ILE A 874 35.00 -11.60 -15.16
C ILE A 874 34.78 -10.46 -16.15
N SER A 875 33.58 -9.88 -16.10
CA SER A 875 33.27 -8.63 -16.80
C SER A 875 33.28 -7.47 -15.82
N LEU A 876 33.96 -6.38 -16.18
CA LEU A 876 33.88 -5.12 -15.44
C LEU A 876 32.56 -4.38 -15.70
N LYS A 877 31.80 -4.80 -16.74
CA LYS A 877 30.46 -4.31 -17.04
C LYS A 877 29.44 -5.33 -16.54
N GLN A 878 28.56 -4.90 -15.65
CA GLN A 878 27.41 -5.69 -15.24
C GLN A 878 26.33 -5.57 -16.33
N ASP A 879 25.86 -6.71 -16.83
CA ASP A 879 24.68 -6.77 -17.71
C ASP A 879 23.51 -7.25 -16.86
N ASP A 880 22.50 -6.39 -16.69
CA ASP A 880 21.30 -6.71 -15.93
C ASP A 880 20.31 -7.57 -16.74
N GLY A 881 20.63 -7.84 -18.02
CA GLY A 881 19.76 -8.53 -18.95
C GLY A 881 18.61 -7.66 -19.43
N GLY A 882 18.44 -7.53 -20.74
CA GLY A 882 17.27 -6.88 -21.33
C GLY A 882 15.99 -7.71 -21.20
N ARG A 883 14.90 -7.23 -21.81
CA ARG A 883 13.59 -7.94 -21.85
C ARG A 883 13.68 -9.41 -22.26
N TYR A 884 14.60 -9.73 -23.19
CA TYR A 884 14.83 -11.07 -23.73
C TYR A 884 16.08 -11.74 -23.17
N GLY A 885 16.74 -11.12 -22.20
CA GLY A 885 18.00 -11.58 -21.63
C GLY A 885 17.88 -11.87 -20.14
N SER A 886 18.93 -12.46 -19.60
CA SER A 886 19.11 -12.57 -18.16
C SER A 886 20.53 -12.12 -17.81
N PRO A 887 20.74 -11.56 -16.60
CA PRO A 887 22.09 -11.34 -16.10
C PRO A 887 22.87 -12.63 -16.13
N ASP A 888 24.18 -12.55 -16.22
CA ASP A 888 24.99 -13.73 -16.01
C ASP A 888 24.95 -14.15 -14.52
N HIS A 889 24.58 -15.40 -14.28
CA HIS A 889 24.35 -15.95 -12.95
C HIS A 889 24.82 -17.41 -12.90
N GLY A 890 25.29 -17.84 -11.73
CA GLY A 890 25.68 -19.23 -11.48
C GLY A 890 24.48 -20.17 -11.34
N MET A 891 24.75 -21.44 -11.05
CA MET A 891 23.68 -22.41 -10.77
C MET A 891 22.93 -22.08 -9.47
N LEU A 892 21.75 -22.68 -9.30
CA LEU A 892 21.07 -22.69 -8.02
C LEU A 892 21.84 -23.55 -7.01
N ALA A 893 22.02 -23.03 -5.81
CA ALA A 893 22.54 -23.75 -4.67
C ALA A 893 21.62 -24.93 -4.31
N LEU A 894 22.23 -26.06 -3.95
CA LEU A 894 21.48 -27.24 -3.52
C LEU A 894 20.84 -27.00 -2.15
N PRO A 895 19.67 -27.61 -1.86
CA PRO A 895 19.11 -27.64 -0.52
C PRO A 895 20.13 -28.16 0.50
N GLY A 896 20.13 -27.57 1.68
CA GLY A 896 21.10 -27.86 2.72
C GLY A 896 21.34 -26.69 3.65
N LYS A 897 22.32 -26.85 4.54
CA LYS A 897 22.70 -25.84 5.53
C LYS A 897 23.78 -24.92 4.97
N TYR A 898 23.58 -23.61 5.15
CA TYR A 898 24.50 -22.56 4.75
C TYR A 898 24.71 -21.58 5.90
N SER A 899 25.72 -20.73 5.79
CA SER A 899 25.90 -19.60 6.71
C SER A 899 26.31 -18.32 5.99
N VAL A 900 25.91 -17.17 6.55
CA VAL A 900 26.23 -15.84 6.03
C VAL A 900 27.09 -15.06 7.01
N SER A 901 28.10 -14.36 6.50
CA SER A 901 28.90 -13.37 7.23
C SER A 901 28.89 -12.02 6.52
N ILE A 902 28.95 -10.93 7.28
CA ILE A 902 29.07 -9.57 6.72
C ILE A 902 30.48 -9.06 6.95
N TYR A 903 31.13 -8.64 5.88
CA TYR A 903 32.39 -7.90 5.90
C TYR A 903 32.16 -6.46 5.43
N GLN A 904 32.91 -5.51 5.99
CA GLN A 904 32.93 -4.12 5.58
C GLN A 904 34.27 -3.82 4.92
N PHE A 905 34.23 -3.27 3.71
CA PHE A 905 35.41 -2.70 3.06
C PHE A 905 35.35 -1.17 3.17
N GLN A 906 36.33 -0.58 3.85
CA GLN A 906 36.44 0.87 4.03
C GLN A 906 37.92 1.25 4.22
N ASP A 907 38.35 2.35 3.61
CA ASP A 907 39.74 2.87 3.70
C ASP A 907 40.81 1.82 3.34
N GLY A 908 40.53 1.00 2.31
CA GLY A 908 41.42 -0.07 1.87
C GLY A 908 41.51 -1.26 2.84
N LYS A 909 40.73 -1.28 3.94
CA LYS A 909 40.71 -2.34 4.93
C LYS A 909 39.41 -3.13 4.85
N LEU A 910 39.53 -4.45 4.95
CA LEU A 910 38.41 -5.37 5.07
C LEU A 910 38.30 -5.86 6.51
N SER A 911 37.13 -5.73 7.12
CA SER A 911 36.85 -6.23 8.47
C SER A 911 35.57 -7.06 8.49
N LYS A 912 35.58 -8.18 9.21
CA LYS A 912 34.36 -8.95 9.49
C LYS A 912 33.58 -8.23 10.60
N ILE A 913 32.35 -7.83 10.32
CA ILE A 913 31.53 -7.03 11.25
C ILE A 913 30.34 -7.82 11.82
N ALA A 914 29.94 -8.93 11.19
CA ALA A 914 28.91 -9.84 11.73
C ALA A 914 29.02 -11.27 11.16
N GLY A 915 28.40 -12.24 11.84
CA GLY A 915 28.33 -13.66 11.45
C GLY A 915 29.53 -14.50 11.90
N PRO A 916 29.56 -15.80 11.56
CA PRO A 916 28.61 -16.49 10.68
C PRO A 916 27.25 -16.75 11.34
N THR A 917 26.17 -16.57 10.59
CA THR A 917 24.79 -16.92 11.00
C THR A 917 24.26 -18.02 10.07
N SER A 918 23.82 -19.15 10.63
CA SER A 918 23.36 -20.31 9.86
C SER A 918 21.90 -20.19 9.40
N PHE A 919 21.57 -20.80 8.26
CA PHE A 919 20.22 -20.94 7.73
C PHE A 919 20.10 -22.18 6.83
N ASN A 920 18.88 -22.60 6.49
CA ASN A 920 18.65 -23.72 5.58
C ASN A 920 18.01 -23.26 4.27
N ILE A 921 18.39 -23.93 3.18
CA ILE A 921 17.67 -23.90 1.90
C ILE A 921 16.86 -25.20 1.80
N LYS A 922 15.57 -25.08 1.53
CA LYS A 922 14.65 -26.19 1.26
C LYS A 922 14.06 -26.03 -0.13
N ARG A 923 13.68 -27.13 -0.79
CA ARG A 923 12.97 -27.08 -2.07
C ARG A 923 11.48 -26.93 -1.82
N LEU A 924 10.80 -26.20 -2.71
CA LEU A 924 9.35 -26.12 -2.71
C LEU A 924 8.69 -27.45 -3.11
N HIS A 925 9.29 -28.15 -4.07
CA HIS A 925 8.76 -29.40 -4.65
C HIS A 925 9.85 -30.49 -4.61
N ASP A 926 9.97 -31.18 -3.48
CA ASP A 926 11.04 -32.18 -3.27
C ASP A 926 10.90 -33.43 -4.16
N GLY A 927 9.70 -33.77 -4.60
CA GLY A 927 9.40 -35.00 -5.35
C GLY A 927 9.81 -35.02 -6.82
N GLN A 928 10.32 -33.92 -7.39
CA GLN A 928 10.53 -33.82 -8.84
C GLN A 928 11.84 -34.44 -9.33
N ILE A 929 12.92 -34.49 -8.53
CA ILE A 929 14.27 -34.89 -9.00
C ILE A 929 15.09 -35.55 -7.88
N SER A 930 15.79 -36.65 -8.17
CA SER A 930 16.61 -37.38 -7.19
C SER A 930 17.85 -36.59 -6.74
N LYS A 931 18.44 -36.95 -5.58
CA LYS A 931 19.71 -36.36 -5.12
C LYS A 931 20.85 -36.67 -6.09
N ALA A 932 20.89 -37.88 -6.63
CA ALA A 932 21.93 -38.34 -7.55
C ALA A 932 21.95 -37.53 -8.85
N ASP A 933 20.78 -37.22 -9.42
CA ASP A 933 20.67 -36.43 -10.66
C ASP A 933 21.23 -35.01 -10.48
N ARG A 934 21.07 -34.44 -9.28
CA ARG A 934 21.59 -33.11 -8.94
C ARG A 934 23.11 -33.13 -8.78
N GLU A 935 23.65 -34.13 -8.11
CA GLU A 935 25.11 -34.29 -7.97
C GLU A 935 25.76 -34.51 -9.35
N ALA A 936 25.10 -35.28 -10.23
CA ALA A 936 25.51 -35.46 -11.61
C ALA A 936 25.46 -34.14 -12.41
N LEU A 937 24.41 -33.33 -12.24
CA LEU A 937 24.30 -32.02 -12.89
C LEU A 937 25.39 -31.06 -12.42
N VAL A 938 25.66 -31.00 -11.11
CA VAL A 938 26.72 -30.13 -10.56
C VAL A 938 28.08 -30.52 -11.12
N ALA A 939 28.43 -31.82 -11.10
CA ALA A 939 29.68 -32.30 -11.67
C ALA A 939 29.81 -31.95 -13.17
N PHE A 940 28.72 -32.10 -13.92
CA PHE A 940 28.70 -31.76 -15.34
C PHE A 940 28.85 -30.26 -15.59
N VAL A 941 28.33 -29.40 -14.70
CA VAL A 941 28.55 -27.96 -14.80
C VAL A 941 30.00 -27.58 -14.55
N ASP A 942 30.70 -28.25 -13.65
CA ASP A 942 32.13 -28.04 -13.48
C ASP A 942 32.89 -28.35 -14.79
N ASP A 943 32.54 -29.45 -15.47
CA ASP A 943 33.10 -29.78 -16.79
C ASP A 943 32.78 -28.70 -17.85
N ILE A 944 31.53 -28.22 -17.90
CA ILE A 944 31.11 -27.13 -18.79
C ILE A 944 31.94 -25.87 -18.51
N ASN A 945 32.13 -25.53 -17.24
CA ASN A 945 32.81 -24.31 -16.81
C ASN A 945 34.29 -24.33 -17.21
N VAL A 946 34.96 -25.47 -17.03
CA VAL A 946 36.33 -25.67 -17.49
C VAL A 946 36.39 -25.48 -19.00
N ALA A 947 35.57 -26.21 -19.76
CA ALA A 947 35.57 -26.13 -21.22
C ALA A 947 35.26 -24.72 -21.73
N ARG A 948 34.26 -24.05 -21.15
CA ARG A 948 33.84 -22.69 -21.52
C ARG A 948 34.92 -21.65 -21.22
N ASN A 949 35.62 -21.77 -20.09
CA ASN A 949 36.68 -20.84 -19.73
C ASN A 949 37.90 -20.98 -20.63
N GLU A 950 38.32 -22.21 -20.93
CA GLU A 950 39.39 -22.43 -21.89
C GLU A 950 39.03 -21.91 -23.28
N MET A 951 37.81 -22.21 -23.75
CA MET A 951 37.30 -21.74 -25.03
C MET A 951 37.25 -20.21 -25.10
N ARG A 952 36.74 -19.54 -24.07
CA ARG A 952 36.67 -18.07 -24.02
C ARG A 952 38.05 -17.42 -23.95
N GLY A 953 39.00 -18.02 -23.23
CA GLY A 953 40.39 -17.58 -23.21
C GLY A 953 41.01 -17.59 -24.62
N ALA A 954 40.81 -18.69 -25.37
CA ALA A 954 41.26 -18.77 -26.76
C ALA A 954 40.51 -17.81 -27.70
N SER A 955 39.22 -17.59 -27.47
CA SER A 955 38.41 -16.60 -28.20
C SER A 955 38.95 -15.17 -28.04
N GLU A 956 39.27 -14.76 -26.81
CA GLU A 956 39.88 -13.45 -26.56
C GLU A 956 41.27 -13.33 -27.19
N GLU A 957 42.08 -14.39 -27.13
CA GLU A 957 43.38 -14.42 -27.81
C GLU A 957 43.23 -14.26 -29.34
N LEU A 958 42.30 -14.98 -29.97
CA LEU A 958 42.01 -14.83 -31.40
C LEU A 958 41.56 -13.41 -31.75
N ASN A 959 40.71 -12.79 -30.91
CA ASN A 959 40.29 -11.40 -31.07
C ASN A 959 41.46 -10.42 -30.93
N HIS A 960 42.38 -10.68 -29.99
CA HIS A 960 43.59 -9.89 -29.80
C HIS A 960 44.51 -10.00 -31.02
N LEU A 961 44.81 -11.22 -31.47
CA LEU A 961 45.63 -11.49 -32.65
C LEU A 961 45.05 -10.86 -33.91
N LYS A 962 43.73 -10.89 -34.08
CA LYS A 962 43.04 -10.21 -35.19
C LYS A 962 43.36 -8.73 -35.25
N LYS A 963 43.16 -8.02 -34.13
CA LYS A 963 43.47 -6.59 -34.01
C LYS A 963 44.96 -6.34 -34.22
N GLN A 964 45.81 -7.19 -33.65
CA GLN A 964 47.26 -7.07 -33.75
C GLN A 964 47.71 -7.20 -35.22
N ILE A 965 47.21 -8.19 -35.96
CA ILE A 965 47.49 -8.38 -37.40
C ILE A 965 47.02 -7.17 -38.22
N GLU A 966 45.82 -6.64 -37.94
CA GLU A 966 45.29 -5.44 -38.61
C GLU A 966 46.19 -4.21 -38.37
N PHE A 967 46.58 -3.95 -37.13
CA PHE A 967 47.48 -2.84 -36.81
C PHE A 967 48.87 -3.04 -37.39
N MET A 968 49.42 -4.26 -37.34
CA MET A 968 50.74 -4.58 -37.90
C MET A 968 50.77 -4.41 -39.41
N SER A 969 49.68 -4.75 -40.11
CA SER A 969 49.57 -4.53 -41.56
C SER A 969 49.67 -3.05 -41.92
N VAL A 970 49.01 -2.18 -41.14
CA VAL A 970 49.12 -0.72 -41.31
C VAL A 970 50.52 -0.22 -40.90
N ALA A 971 51.10 -0.78 -39.85
CA ALA A 971 52.40 -0.38 -39.33
C ALA A 971 53.55 -0.73 -40.29
N VAL A 972 53.50 -1.87 -41.00
CA VAL A 972 54.44 -2.19 -42.09
C VAL A 972 54.39 -1.10 -43.16
N LEU A 973 53.21 -0.69 -43.61
CA LEU A 973 53.08 0.36 -44.62
C LEU A 973 53.55 1.74 -44.15
N LYS A 974 53.56 2.00 -42.84
CA LYS A 974 53.92 3.30 -42.24
C LYS A 974 55.35 3.37 -41.68
N THR A 975 56.06 2.24 -41.63
CA THR A 975 57.42 2.17 -41.07
C THR A 975 58.43 2.08 -42.22
N PRO A 976 59.18 3.16 -42.52
CA PRO A 976 60.06 3.21 -43.70
C PRO A 976 61.15 2.13 -43.74
N SER A 977 61.55 1.63 -42.57
CA SER A 977 62.57 0.59 -42.37
C SER A 977 62.02 -0.83 -42.28
N SER A 978 60.71 -1.02 -42.52
CA SER A 978 60.11 -2.36 -42.56
C SER A 978 60.12 -2.94 -43.98
N GLU A 979 60.21 -4.26 -44.09
CA GLU A 979 60.14 -4.96 -45.38
C GLU A 979 58.68 -5.16 -45.80
N VAL A 980 58.32 -4.69 -47.00
CA VAL A 980 56.94 -4.79 -47.52
C VAL A 980 56.48 -6.24 -47.65
N SER A 981 57.41 -7.18 -47.86
CA SER A 981 57.13 -8.62 -47.93
C SER A 981 56.57 -9.19 -46.62
N TRP A 982 56.72 -8.52 -45.48
CA TRP A 982 56.07 -8.94 -44.22
C TRP A 982 54.54 -8.88 -44.28
N LEU A 983 53.95 -8.14 -45.25
CA LEU A 983 52.51 -8.20 -45.53
C LEU A 983 52.07 -9.60 -45.98
N GLU A 984 52.94 -10.38 -46.64
CA GLU A 984 52.63 -11.76 -47.03
C GLU A 984 52.59 -12.68 -45.82
N GLU A 985 53.54 -12.52 -44.88
CA GLU A 985 53.54 -13.25 -43.60
C GLU A 985 52.28 -12.90 -42.76
N LEU A 986 51.88 -11.63 -42.74
CA LEU A 986 50.66 -11.15 -42.07
C LEU A 986 49.37 -11.63 -42.75
N ASP A 987 49.32 -11.68 -44.08
CA ASP A 987 48.17 -12.24 -44.81
C ASP A 987 48.03 -13.75 -44.57
N GLN A 988 49.15 -14.47 -44.49
CA GLN A 988 49.13 -15.88 -44.13
C GLN A 988 48.64 -16.09 -42.69
N ALA A 989 49.12 -15.28 -41.74
CA ALA A 989 48.62 -15.28 -40.36
C ALA A 989 47.12 -14.96 -40.31
N ARG A 990 46.64 -14.02 -41.12
CA ARG A 990 45.22 -13.69 -41.26
C ARG A 990 44.39 -14.85 -41.80
N LYS A 991 44.87 -15.57 -42.81
CA LYS A 991 44.17 -16.76 -43.35
C LYS A 991 44.08 -17.86 -42.31
N THR A 992 45.19 -18.17 -41.63
CA THR A 992 45.20 -19.13 -40.52
C THR A 992 44.25 -18.69 -39.41
N LEU A 993 44.24 -17.40 -39.05
CA LEU A 993 43.28 -16.86 -38.10
C LEU A 993 41.84 -17.16 -38.54
N VAL A 994 41.48 -16.89 -39.80
CA VAL A 994 40.13 -17.13 -40.33
C VAL A 994 39.74 -18.61 -40.27
N ASP A 995 40.65 -19.53 -40.58
CA ASP A 995 40.40 -20.97 -40.46
C ASP A 995 40.11 -21.37 -39.00
N LEU A 996 40.90 -20.83 -38.05
CA LEU A 996 40.65 -21.01 -36.62
C LEU A 996 39.32 -20.37 -36.19
N GLU A 997 38.94 -19.23 -36.78
CA GLU A 997 37.63 -18.61 -36.54
C GLU A 997 36.49 -19.52 -37.05
N TYR A 998 36.65 -20.21 -38.17
CA TYR A 998 35.63 -21.15 -38.66
C TYR A 998 35.47 -22.37 -37.74
N SER A 999 36.55 -22.93 -37.21
CA SER A 999 36.47 -24.00 -36.22
C SER A 999 35.82 -23.54 -34.91
N MET A 1000 36.15 -22.32 -34.46
CA MET A 1000 35.64 -21.78 -33.19
C MET A 1000 34.15 -21.39 -33.29
N TRP A 1001 33.73 -20.64 -34.32
CA TRP A 1001 32.40 -20.04 -34.41
C TRP A 1001 31.51 -20.60 -35.54
N GLY A 1002 32.02 -21.52 -36.35
CA GLY A 1002 31.35 -22.02 -37.55
C GLY A 1002 31.62 -21.16 -38.80
N ASP A 1003 31.27 -21.70 -39.96
CA ASP A 1003 31.48 -21.05 -41.26
C ASP A 1003 30.45 -19.93 -41.49
N ARG A 1004 30.87 -18.69 -41.21
CA ARG A 1004 30.05 -17.48 -41.42
C ARG A 1004 29.70 -17.24 -42.89
N THR A 1005 30.47 -17.76 -43.83
CA THR A 1005 30.22 -17.63 -45.28
C THR A 1005 29.01 -18.46 -45.69
N ARG A 1006 28.89 -19.68 -45.15
CA ARG A 1006 27.71 -20.55 -45.31
C ARG A 1006 26.50 -19.98 -44.58
N GLY A 1007 26.67 -19.54 -43.34
CA GLY A 1007 25.58 -18.95 -42.55
C GLY A 1007 24.93 -17.73 -43.21
N LYS A 1008 25.72 -16.82 -43.81
CA LYS A 1008 25.21 -15.65 -44.56
C LYS A 1008 24.46 -16.02 -45.85
N ARG A 1009 24.56 -17.26 -46.31
CA ARG A 1009 23.93 -17.77 -47.52
C ARG A 1009 22.87 -18.82 -47.22
N GLU A 1010 22.44 -18.92 -45.96
CA GLU A 1010 21.40 -19.86 -45.52
C GLU A 1010 21.74 -21.33 -45.85
N MET A 1011 23.03 -21.67 -45.86
CA MET A 1011 23.53 -23.03 -46.05
C MET A 1011 23.86 -23.67 -44.71
N GLU A 1012 23.67 -24.99 -44.61
CA GLU A 1012 23.98 -25.75 -43.39
C GLU A 1012 25.46 -25.59 -43.04
N SER A 1013 25.78 -25.08 -41.85
CA SER A 1013 27.17 -24.93 -41.39
C SER A 1013 27.50 -25.99 -40.34
N TYR A 1014 28.76 -26.42 -40.32
CA TYR A 1014 29.29 -27.13 -39.16
C TYR A 1014 29.10 -26.26 -37.90
N PRO A 1015 28.59 -26.82 -36.79
CA PRO A 1015 28.49 -26.09 -35.53
C PRO A 1015 29.89 -25.93 -34.93
N GLY A 1016 30.36 -24.68 -34.82
CA GLY A 1016 31.66 -24.39 -34.20
C GLY A 1016 31.71 -24.76 -32.71
N ILE A 1017 32.92 -24.92 -32.18
CA ILE A 1017 33.19 -25.30 -30.78
C ILE A 1017 32.43 -24.42 -29.80
N ALA A 1018 32.48 -23.08 -29.98
CA ALA A 1018 31.80 -22.13 -29.12
C ALA A 1018 30.27 -22.32 -29.15
N GLY A 1019 29.70 -22.61 -30.33
CA GLY A 1019 28.26 -22.84 -30.48
C GLY A 1019 27.79 -24.09 -29.73
N ARG A 1020 28.59 -25.17 -29.76
CA ARG A 1020 28.30 -26.40 -29.00
C ARG A 1020 28.31 -26.15 -27.50
N ILE A 1021 29.36 -25.50 -26.99
CA ILE A 1021 29.51 -25.22 -25.55
C ILE A 1021 28.41 -24.26 -25.06
N GLU A 1022 28.20 -23.14 -25.75
CA GLU A 1022 27.21 -22.14 -25.31
C GLU A 1022 25.76 -22.66 -25.42
N LEU A 1023 25.46 -23.60 -26.35
CA LEU A 1023 24.18 -24.29 -26.36
C LEU A 1023 23.98 -25.18 -25.13
N VAL A 1024 25.02 -25.94 -24.72
CA VAL A 1024 24.94 -26.73 -23.47
C VAL A 1024 24.76 -25.81 -22.27
N VAL A 1025 25.50 -24.70 -22.20
CA VAL A 1025 25.33 -23.69 -21.13
C VAL A 1025 23.90 -23.14 -21.10
N TYR A 1026 23.33 -22.83 -22.27
CA TYR A 1026 21.96 -22.34 -22.38
C TYR A 1026 20.94 -23.35 -21.84
N ASN A 1027 21.06 -24.62 -22.24
CA ASN A 1027 20.14 -25.67 -21.82
C ASN A 1027 20.23 -25.93 -20.31
N VAL A 1028 21.44 -26.08 -19.78
CA VAL A 1028 21.66 -26.40 -18.35
C VAL A 1028 21.16 -25.29 -17.41
N LYS A 1029 21.11 -24.04 -17.88
CA LYS A 1029 20.49 -22.94 -17.11
C LYS A 1029 18.97 -23.08 -16.94
N SER A 1030 18.32 -23.96 -17.71
CA SER A 1030 16.85 -24.07 -17.80
C SER A 1030 16.24 -25.30 -17.12
N HIS A 1031 17.05 -26.25 -16.61
CA HIS A 1031 16.55 -27.43 -15.90
C HIS A 1031 17.39 -27.75 -14.66
N THR A 1032 16.86 -28.63 -13.82
CA THR A 1032 17.53 -29.13 -12.61
C THR A 1032 17.70 -30.66 -12.60
N GLU A 1033 17.33 -31.31 -13.71
CA GLU A 1033 17.49 -32.75 -13.97
C GLU A 1033 18.94 -33.14 -14.29
N ALA A 1034 19.22 -34.44 -14.32
CA ALA A 1034 20.52 -34.95 -14.76
C ALA A 1034 20.82 -34.51 -16.21
N PRO A 1035 22.10 -34.27 -16.56
CA PRO A 1035 22.47 -33.92 -17.92
C PRO A 1035 22.04 -35.00 -18.91
N THR A 1036 21.46 -34.57 -20.02
CA THR A 1036 21.08 -35.46 -21.11
C THR A 1036 22.32 -36.04 -21.80
N GLU A 1037 22.19 -37.22 -22.41
CA GLU A 1037 23.28 -37.80 -23.21
C GLU A 1037 23.66 -36.91 -24.40
N GLY A 1038 22.71 -36.12 -24.92
CA GLY A 1038 22.97 -35.12 -25.96
C GLY A 1038 23.88 -33.99 -25.48
N GLU A 1039 23.65 -33.47 -24.28
CA GLU A 1039 24.51 -32.44 -23.67
C GLU A 1039 25.91 -32.97 -23.40
N LYS A 1040 26.03 -34.17 -22.81
CA LYS A 1040 27.32 -34.81 -22.55
C LYS A 1040 28.09 -35.03 -23.85
N SER A 1041 27.43 -35.55 -24.88
CA SER A 1041 28.03 -35.81 -26.18
C SER A 1041 28.45 -34.51 -26.89
N SER A 1042 27.64 -33.44 -26.79
CA SER A 1042 27.95 -32.14 -27.37
C SER A 1042 29.16 -31.48 -26.68
N LEU A 1043 29.19 -31.52 -25.35
CA LEU A 1043 30.33 -31.00 -24.58
C LEU A 1043 31.60 -31.79 -24.91
N LYS A 1044 31.53 -33.12 -24.94
CA LYS A 1044 32.66 -33.98 -25.29
C LYS A 1044 33.19 -33.70 -26.70
N ALA A 1045 32.31 -33.59 -27.69
CA ALA A 1045 32.73 -33.26 -29.06
C ALA A 1045 33.44 -31.91 -29.11
N ALA A 1046 32.92 -30.90 -28.41
CA ALA A 1046 33.52 -29.59 -28.35
C ALA A 1046 34.90 -29.59 -27.65
N THR A 1047 35.06 -30.34 -26.55
CA THR A 1047 36.35 -30.45 -25.85
C THR A 1047 37.38 -31.23 -26.66
N ASP A 1048 36.98 -32.31 -27.32
CA ASP A 1048 37.86 -33.07 -28.24
C ASP A 1048 38.34 -32.18 -29.41
N GLU A 1049 37.44 -31.41 -30.03
CA GLU A 1049 37.79 -30.47 -31.10
C GLU A 1049 38.67 -29.31 -30.59
N PHE A 1050 38.38 -28.79 -29.39
CA PHE A 1050 39.15 -27.70 -28.80
C PHE A 1050 40.58 -28.13 -28.45
N ALA A 1051 40.80 -29.40 -28.04
CA ALA A 1051 42.13 -29.94 -27.82
C ALA A 1051 43.01 -29.91 -29.08
N ILE A 1052 42.40 -29.97 -30.27
CA ILE A 1052 43.09 -29.83 -31.57
C ILE A 1052 43.33 -28.35 -31.91
N LEU A 1053 42.35 -27.48 -31.65
CA LEU A 1053 42.42 -26.05 -31.95
C LEU A 1053 43.46 -25.30 -31.09
N LYS A 1054 43.49 -25.59 -29.78
CA LYS A 1054 44.31 -24.90 -28.77
C LYS A 1054 45.80 -24.76 -29.16
N PRO A 1055 46.53 -25.82 -29.56
CA PRO A 1055 47.92 -25.69 -29.99
C PRO A 1055 48.09 -24.88 -31.29
N GLN A 1056 47.09 -24.84 -32.18
CA GLN A 1056 47.13 -24.04 -33.40
C GLN A 1056 47.00 -22.54 -33.09
N VAL A 1057 46.16 -22.17 -32.12
CA VAL A 1057 46.07 -20.79 -31.60
C VAL A 1057 47.42 -20.35 -31.03
N ALA A 1058 48.06 -21.19 -30.21
CA ALA A 1058 49.39 -20.89 -29.64
C ALA A 1058 50.47 -20.74 -30.73
N SER A 1059 50.40 -21.55 -31.79
CA SER A 1059 51.32 -21.45 -32.94
C SER A 1059 51.13 -20.14 -33.72
N LEU A 1060 49.88 -19.72 -33.95
CA LEU A 1060 49.57 -18.44 -34.57
C LEU A 1060 50.04 -17.28 -33.70
N GLN A 1061 49.78 -17.33 -32.39
CA GLN A 1061 50.25 -16.32 -31.43
C GLN A 1061 51.76 -16.16 -31.48
N LYS A 1062 52.51 -17.27 -31.48
CA LYS A 1062 53.97 -17.25 -31.61
C LYS A 1062 54.41 -16.58 -32.91
N SER A 1063 53.80 -16.95 -34.04
CA SER A 1063 54.13 -16.39 -35.36
C SER A 1063 53.87 -14.88 -35.44
N VAL A 1064 52.73 -14.42 -34.90
CA VAL A 1064 52.38 -12.99 -34.83
C VAL A 1064 53.32 -12.22 -33.89
N ASN A 1065 53.74 -12.81 -32.77
CA ASN A 1065 54.69 -12.20 -31.84
C ASN A 1065 56.10 -12.07 -32.42
N GLU A 1066 56.55 -13.06 -33.20
CA GLU A 1066 57.81 -12.99 -33.95
C GLU A 1066 57.78 -11.85 -34.97
N LEU A 1067 56.69 -11.73 -35.74
CA LEU A 1067 56.46 -10.61 -36.65
C LEU A 1067 56.41 -9.25 -35.93
N SER A 1068 55.76 -9.19 -34.77
CA SER A 1068 55.70 -7.97 -33.96
C SER A 1068 57.08 -7.55 -33.48
N THR A 1069 57.92 -8.52 -33.11
CA THR A 1069 59.31 -8.28 -32.70
C THR A 1069 60.15 -7.76 -33.87
N LYS A 1070 60.02 -8.34 -35.08
CA LYS A 1070 60.66 -7.84 -36.30
C LYS A 1070 60.26 -6.38 -36.59
N LEU A 1071 58.96 -6.08 -36.48
CA LEU A 1071 58.41 -4.76 -36.76
C LEU A 1071 58.81 -3.69 -35.73
N LYS A 1072 58.90 -4.07 -34.45
CA LYS A 1072 59.45 -3.20 -33.38
C LYS A 1072 60.94 -2.93 -33.60
N ALA A 1073 61.72 -3.94 -33.97
CA ALA A 1073 63.14 -3.78 -34.30
C ALA A 1073 63.37 -2.86 -35.51
N ALA A 1074 62.42 -2.83 -36.45
CA ALA A 1074 62.39 -1.90 -37.58
C ALA A 1074 61.98 -0.46 -37.19
N GLY A 1075 61.77 -0.14 -35.91
CA GLY A 1075 61.47 1.22 -35.45
C GLY A 1075 60.01 1.65 -35.56
N SER A 1076 59.08 0.70 -35.74
CA SER A 1076 57.64 1.01 -35.73
C SER A 1076 57.22 1.61 -34.38
N SER A 1077 56.53 2.76 -34.41
CA SER A 1077 55.87 3.30 -33.22
C SER A 1077 54.80 2.31 -32.74
N TYR A 1078 54.85 1.98 -31.46
CA TYR A 1078 54.01 1.03 -30.75
C TYR A 1078 52.50 1.14 -31.10
N TYR A 1079 51.84 0.00 -31.32
CA TYR A 1079 50.38 -0.11 -31.43
C TYR A 1079 49.77 -0.10 -30.02
N ARG A 1080 48.68 0.65 -29.81
CA ARG A 1080 48.02 0.76 -28.50
C ARG A 1080 47.43 -0.61 -28.13
N GLU A 1081 48.02 -1.26 -27.13
CA GLU A 1081 47.46 -2.48 -26.48
C GLU A 1081 46.01 -2.29 -26.02
#